data_AF-A0A142Y8F5-F1
#
_entry.id   AF-A0A142Y8F5-F1
#
_cell.length_a   1.000
_cell.length_b   1.000
_cell.length_c   1.000
_cell.angle_alpha   90.00
_cell.angle_beta   90.00
_cell.angle_gamma   90.00
#
_symmetry.space_group_name_H-M   'P 1'
#
loop_
_entity.id
_entity.type
_entity.pdbx_description
1 polymer ?
#
loop_
_entity_poly.entity_id
_entity_poly.type
_entity_poly.pdbx_seq_one_letter_code
_entity_poly.pdbx_strand_id
1 'polypeptide(L)'
;MFFSSSSPHQKNRKIKTTPLGLEQLESRLLNAVDGMEALLAAAIPQDALGHTFLVASQNVRSTNTAPRVQTAPKLQTGTEVKGTSARLIVQGTDDQGESKLTYTWSVLSAPVGGSATFDINGTNKAKGVTATFTRAGQYQFRVLITDQAGLTSQSTLRVQVVQVPTAVQAFSIQGSPLTDPLQVTTTSQSISIRATDQFGQPISRLATLSWSAVKQPSNGKFSAMNGNTGTNLQFTSTGTYSLKVASGNASLIIQANVIPTLTSIGIQDSNKVSIRSANAISLPKSQARFHAVGLDQFGNPLKSQPVIDWAFPSKPNGSQPVVQATANRADMQFDRVGSYTVRATSGTVQSQITVSLGITLSRIELLDAIGDVLPPKAQTTTSTRTQQFTVRGFDQFGQSISALPSLTWTTVKAPNGGQASGTLSRTTASLTFTAPGIYSLKVAGGTAVTAFQVNVERTSTTLEAINASNSVINPRVPLTTTGTSVAISLRSVDQFGKPFTAPLSATWSVVSGPNGNNAQFSTVRGVTTITFDRAGSYTVRASAGNSSVTFNVQVAQRIATLHLSPGSASLDAGARLQFRAEGLDQFGNPITSLGAVTWSATGGSISSGGLFQAGVQGNTFQVTARIGQLSASMSGTIVAAGAHSSLTNSALRSLVSSLHADSSISRLEMIQILRSVGTDGVVGSDELADLRLLVSSNSGFLMPTYVRELARDVVQSNPANSKFRGQTAGNLSVGSSATLLNNLIDKWFLGADLPLIAGGGISYQTANGVLFSGTPSRVDALQGYLGDCYFIASITSIADQTPAAVQNMFLDNGDGTFTVRFFGPTSADYITVNRQLPALSSGVLAYAGLGKSVSSATTPLWVALAEKAYAQWNETGLSGRDGTNTYAGIEGGWMSNVNRQVLGYASSNYAVSTSSASHLASQLGGGRAVTIGTKGNVSNGLVGSHAYIVTGYDAGTGTFDLYNPWGTTHPGPLTWSQIQANCDFYAVTDSAGTSGISTLSVRSSVSETTIGNWTTVVMTPIDFLSPGTVRDEITRPDDSFENRECNDLFGTFSWVTPDQSVEDPVDPVSRPALCDSFEEGPLERKSFDIENDLAFTLEHIEDLLGSI
;
A
#
# COMPACT_ATOMS: atom_id res chain seq x y z
N MET A 1 6.37 -25.13 64.77
CA MET A 1 5.19 -25.93 64.35
C MET A 1 5.62 -26.64 63.07
N PHE A 2 5.80 -27.97 63.11
CA PHE A 2 4.79 -28.99 62.74
C PHE A 2 4.63 -29.09 61.20
N PHE A 3 4.66 -30.27 60.57
CA PHE A 3 4.86 -31.64 61.08
C PHE A 3 5.30 -32.58 59.95
N SER A 4 6.15 -33.58 60.24
CA SER A 4 6.36 -34.80 59.41
C SER A 4 6.98 -34.56 58.00
N SER A 5 7.36 -35.58 57.20
CA SER A 5 7.18 -37.03 57.36
C SER A 5 8.37 -37.89 56.85
N SER A 6 8.61 -38.97 57.60
CA SER A 6 8.83 -40.37 57.15
C SER A 6 10.00 -40.74 56.22
N SER A 7 10.90 -41.59 56.75
CA SER A 7 11.65 -42.60 55.99
C SER A 7 10.93 -43.96 56.08
N PRO A 8 10.97 -44.77 55.00
CA PRO A 8 11.20 -46.22 55.09
C PRO A 8 12.52 -46.63 54.36
N HIS A 9 13.35 -47.59 54.78
CA HIS A 9 13.15 -49.06 54.99
C HIS A 9 13.06 -49.88 53.68
N GLN A 10 13.69 -51.05 53.49
CA GLN A 10 14.52 -51.91 54.38
C GLN A 10 15.20 -53.10 53.61
N LYS A 11 15.92 -53.99 54.34
CA LYS A 11 16.46 -55.34 53.98
C LYS A 11 17.80 -55.29 53.20
N ASN A 12 18.84 -56.10 53.46
CA ASN A 12 19.10 -57.33 54.25
C ASN A 12 20.60 -57.33 54.74
N ARG A 13 21.19 -58.21 55.57
CA ARG A 13 20.77 -59.46 56.27
C ARG A 13 21.61 -59.73 57.57
N LYS A 14 21.24 -60.80 58.28
CA LYS A 14 21.90 -61.60 59.36
C LYS A 14 23.35 -62.08 59.05
N ILE A 15 24.26 -62.45 59.97
CA ILE A 15 24.45 -62.49 61.48
C ILE A 15 25.99 -62.82 61.71
N LYS A 16 26.73 -63.12 62.81
CA LYS A 16 26.70 -63.64 64.24
C LYS A 16 28.16 -63.39 64.83
N THR A 17 28.65 -63.53 66.08
CA THR A 17 28.21 -63.81 67.49
C THR A 17 29.36 -63.43 68.49
N THR A 18 29.08 -62.90 69.70
CA THR A 18 29.80 -63.03 71.03
C THR A 18 31.33 -62.79 71.18
N PRO A 19 31.87 -62.56 72.40
CA PRO A 19 31.27 -62.43 73.77
C PRO A 19 31.49 -61.00 74.35
N LEU A 20 31.48 -60.63 75.66
CA LEU A 20 31.17 -61.27 76.97
C LEU A 20 30.51 -60.19 77.89
N GLY A 21 30.84 -60.07 79.19
CA GLY A 21 30.24 -59.09 80.13
C GLY A 21 30.86 -59.04 81.54
N LEU A 22 30.25 -58.21 82.41
CA LEU A 22 30.65 -57.91 83.80
C LEU A 22 30.22 -59.03 84.80
N GLU A 23 30.53 -58.89 86.09
CA GLU A 23 29.97 -59.68 87.23
C GLU A 23 30.44 -61.15 87.39
N GLN A 24 31.76 -61.40 87.47
CA GLN A 24 32.31 -62.68 87.99
C GLN A 24 33.35 -62.56 89.12
N LEU A 25 33.60 -61.36 89.67
CA LEU A 25 34.40 -61.17 90.89
C LEU A 25 33.72 -60.24 91.92
N GLU A 26 32.51 -60.61 92.30
CA GLU A 26 32.17 -60.57 93.73
C GLU A 26 33.00 -61.62 94.52
N SER A 27 32.78 -61.69 95.85
CA SER A 27 33.16 -62.79 96.76
C SER A 27 34.63 -62.97 97.18
N ARG A 28 35.65 -62.48 96.45
CA ARG A 28 37.06 -62.84 96.75
C ARG A 28 37.95 -61.66 97.20
N LEU A 29 37.88 -61.39 98.51
CA LEU A 29 38.84 -60.66 99.36
C LEU A 29 39.23 -59.24 98.87
N LEU A 30 38.86 -58.14 99.52
CA LEU A 30 38.15 -57.95 100.80
C LEU A 30 38.66 -58.73 102.02
N ASN A 31 39.97 -58.92 102.08
CA ASN A 31 40.73 -58.82 103.33
C ASN A 31 42.05 -58.14 102.94
N ALA A 32 42.45 -57.03 103.55
CA ALA A 32 42.81 -56.91 104.97
C ALA A 32 44.03 -57.80 105.27
N VAL A 33 45.19 -57.24 105.65
CA VAL A 33 45.42 -56.62 106.96
C VAL A 33 45.17 -57.66 108.06
N ASP A 34 46.25 -58.12 108.68
CA ASP A 34 46.71 -57.45 109.90
C ASP A 34 48.24 -57.59 110.06
N GLY A 35 48.83 -56.78 110.94
CA GLY A 35 50.15 -57.09 111.50
C GLY A 35 50.07 -58.30 112.43
N MET A 36 51.19 -59.01 112.63
CA MET A 36 51.19 -60.27 113.40
C MET A 36 50.56 -60.14 114.81
N GLU A 37 49.73 -61.15 115.12
CA GLU A 37 49.40 -61.72 116.42
C GLU A 37 49.59 -60.88 117.70
N ALA A 38 48.45 -60.51 118.30
CA ALA A 38 48.17 -60.57 119.75
C ALA A 38 46.69 -60.20 119.96
N LEU A 39 45.95 -60.69 120.94
CA LEU A 39 46.17 -61.85 121.79
C LEU A 39 44.79 -62.47 122.13
N LEU A 40 44.82 -63.72 122.57
CA LEU A 40 43.66 -64.45 123.08
C LEU A 40 43.04 -63.74 124.31
N ALA A 41 41.71 -63.65 124.32
CA ALA A 41 40.79 -63.49 125.46
C ALA A 41 41.00 -62.38 126.52
N ALA A 42 39.92 -61.62 126.76
CA ALA A 42 39.49 -61.23 128.11
C ALA A 42 37.96 -60.91 128.09
N ALA A 43 37.11 -61.93 128.32
CA ALA A 43 35.64 -61.77 128.25
C ALA A 43 34.86 -62.77 129.15
N ILE A 44 35.36 -63.01 130.35
CA ILE A 44 34.68 -63.64 131.50
C ILE A 44 35.23 -62.86 132.72
N PRO A 45 34.44 -62.42 133.73
CA PRO A 45 33.14 -62.91 134.20
C PRO A 45 32.00 -61.86 133.99
N GLN A 46 30.74 -62.00 134.42
CA GLN A 46 30.04 -62.72 135.52
C GLN A 46 28.65 -63.23 135.04
N ASP A 47 27.82 -63.99 135.78
CA ASP A 47 27.86 -64.38 137.20
C ASP A 47 27.16 -65.74 137.49
N ALA A 48 27.43 -66.34 138.66
CA ALA A 48 26.70 -67.52 139.16
C ALA A 48 26.73 -67.69 140.71
N LEU A 49 26.00 -66.81 141.40
CA LEU A 49 25.32 -66.95 142.73
C LEU A 49 25.73 -68.07 143.72
N GLY A 50 25.98 -67.66 144.98
CA GLY A 50 25.92 -68.49 146.20
C GLY A 50 27.22 -68.50 147.04
N HIS A 51 27.23 -68.38 148.37
CA HIS A 51 26.15 -68.21 149.38
C HIS A 51 26.67 -67.41 150.62
N THR A 52 25.77 -67.10 151.55
CA THR A 52 25.96 -66.42 152.86
C THR A 52 26.93 -67.11 153.84
N PHE A 53 27.57 -66.37 154.77
CA PHE A 53 27.22 -66.30 156.23
C PHE A 53 28.35 -65.72 157.16
N LEU A 54 28.04 -64.64 157.89
CA LEU A 54 28.44 -64.21 159.26
C LEU A 54 29.80 -64.58 159.97
N VAL A 55 30.35 -63.54 160.65
CA VAL A 55 31.13 -63.51 161.94
C VAL A 55 32.68 -63.61 161.97
N ALA A 56 33.27 -62.62 162.68
CA ALA A 56 34.56 -62.59 163.40
C ALA A 56 35.92 -62.57 162.64
N SER A 57 36.96 -62.25 163.42
CA SER A 57 38.32 -61.88 163.01
C SER A 57 39.32 -63.04 162.95
N GLN A 58 39.89 -63.30 161.76
CA GLN A 58 41.09 -64.12 161.53
C GLN A 58 41.82 -63.68 160.22
N ASN A 59 43.04 -64.16 159.96
CA ASN A 59 44.04 -63.56 159.05
C ASN A 59 43.88 -63.89 157.53
N VAL A 60 44.03 -62.90 156.63
CA VAL A 60 44.30 -63.07 155.17
C VAL A 60 45.18 -61.91 154.60
N ARG A 61 45.76 -62.05 153.39
CA ARG A 61 46.62 -61.07 152.65
C ARG A 61 45.91 -60.45 151.41
N SER A 62 46.52 -59.48 150.73
CA SER A 62 46.01 -58.76 149.54
C SER A 62 46.93 -58.83 148.29
N THR A 63 46.39 -58.54 147.08
CA THR A 63 47.06 -58.66 145.75
C THR A 63 46.61 -57.58 144.73
N ASN A 64 47.33 -57.45 143.60
CA ASN A 64 47.23 -56.41 142.55
C ASN A 64 46.17 -56.66 141.45
N THR A 65 45.69 -55.62 140.76
CA THR A 65 44.70 -55.69 139.66
C THR A 65 45.30 -55.25 138.30
N ALA A 66 44.53 -55.31 137.19
CA ALA A 66 44.98 -54.93 135.84
C ALA A 66 44.43 -53.54 135.40
N PRO A 67 45.14 -52.81 134.52
CA PRO A 67 44.74 -51.47 134.07
C PRO A 67 43.51 -51.48 133.14
N ARG A 68 42.74 -50.39 133.15
CA ARG A 68 41.52 -50.18 132.35
C ARG A 68 41.62 -48.92 131.48
N VAL A 69 41.05 -48.96 130.27
CA VAL A 69 40.89 -47.76 129.42
C VAL A 69 39.86 -46.80 130.05
N GLN A 70 40.25 -45.53 130.22
CA GLN A 70 39.40 -44.46 130.74
C GLN A 70 38.82 -43.61 129.61
N THR A 71 39.65 -43.19 128.66
CA THR A 71 39.26 -42.44 127.47
C THR A 71 39.69 -43.22 126.23
N ALA A 72 38.71 -43.63 125.41
CA ALA A 72 38.94 -44.36 124.17
C ALA A 72 39.81 -43.56 123.17
N PRO A 73 40.62 -44.23 122.34
CA PRO A 73 41.53 -43.57 121.42
C PRO A 73 40.77 -42.75 120.36
N LYS A 74 41.23 -41.53 120.06
CA LYS A 74 40.63 -40.64 119.05
C LYS A 74 41.64 -39.71 118.38
N LEU A 75 41.26 -39.13 117.24
CA LEU A 75 41.92 -37.95 116.69
C LEU A 75 41.81 -36.78 117.69
N GLN A 76 42.88 -36.00 117.83
CA GLN A 76 42.88 -34.80 118.68
C GLN A 76 42.03 -33.68 118.06
N THR A 77 42.02 -33.54 116.73
CA THR A 77 41.31 -32.50 115.99
C THR A 77 40.64 -33.07 114.74
N GLY A 78 39.37 -32.69 114.53
CA GLY A 78 38.57 -33.13 113.38
C GLY A 78 38.17 -34.62 113.40
N THR A 79 37.53 -35.04 112.31
CA THR A 79 37.08 -36.43 112.07
C THR A 79 37.82 -37.12 110.91
N GLU A 80 38.57 -36.35 110.13
CA GLU A 80 39.27 -36.78 108.92
C GLU A 80 40.64 -36.09 108.81
N VAL A 81 41.60 -36.76 108.17
CA VAL A 81 42.94 -36.25 107.90
C VAL A 81 43.03 -35.76 106.46
N LYS A 82 43.36 -34.47 106.29
CA LYS A 82 43.49 -33.81 104.97
C LYS A 82 44.95 -33.47 104.61
N GLY A 83 45.87 -33.65 105.56
CA GLY A 83 47.32 -33.58 105.33
C GLY A 83 47.95 -34.96 105.19
N THR A 84 49.24 -35.05 105.48
CA THR A 84 50.03 -36.29 105.50
C THR A 84 50.22 -36.86 106.92
N SER A 85 49.75 -36.18 107.98
CA SER A 85 49.84 -36.66 109.37
C SER A 85 48.69 -36.16 110.24
N ALA A 86 48.47 -36.79 111.40
CA ALA A 86 47.48 -36.39 112.40
C ALA A 86 47.84 -36.90 113.81
N ARG A 87 47.38 -36.21 114.85
CA ARG A 87 47.66 -36.57 116.26
C ARG A 87 46.52 -37.39 116.88
N LEU A 88 46.87 -38.54 117.45
CA LEU A 88 45.98 -39.49 118.13
C LEU A 88 46.19 -39.39 119.65
N ILE A 89 45.13 -39.56 120.45
CA ILE A 89 45.18 -39.47 121.93
C ILE A 89 44.31 -40.56 122.58
N VAL A 90 44.71 -41.05 123.76
CA VAL A 90 44.03 -42.08 124.58
C VAL A 90 44.33 -41.87 126.08
N GLN A 91 43.61 -42.51 127.01
CA GLN A 91 43.94 -42.49 128.44
C GLN A 91 43.53 -43.78 129.16
N GLY A 92 44.35 -44.29 130.08
CA GLY A 92 44.08 -45.41 130.98
C GLY A 92 44.10 -45.04 132.46
N THR A 93 43.69 -45.98 133.31
CA THR A 93 43.63 -45.89 134.78
C THR A 93 43.94 -47.24 135.41
N ASP A 94 44.50 -47.25 136.61
CA ASP A 94 45.08 -48.43 137.26
C ASP A 94 45.10 -48.27 138.79
N ASP A 95 45.18 -49.36 139.56
CA ASP A 95 45.21 -49.30 141.03
C ASP A 95 46.56 -48.81 141.60
N GLN A 96 47.65 -48.88 140.83
CA GLN A 96 48.92 -48.21 141.14
C GLN A 96 49.08 -46.81 140.49
N GLY A 97 48.13 -46.40 139.65
CA GLY A 97 48.03 -45.04 139.10
C GLY A 97 48.63 -44.83 137.69
N GLU A 98 48.02 -43.91 136.93
CA GLU A 98 48.23 -43.73 135.48
C GLU A 98 49.67 -43.41 135.08
N SER A 99 50.46 -42.73 135.92
CA SER A 99 51.85 -42.35 135.60
C SER A 99 52.79 -43.54 135.45
N LYS A 100 52.43 -44.71 136.00
CA LYS A 100 53.15 -45.98 135.83
C LYS A 100 52.81 -46.70 134.53
N LEU A 101 51.75 -46.29 133.82
CA LEU A 101 51.27 -46.97 132.62
C LEU A 101 52.09 -46.65 131.39
N THR A 102 52.38 -47.67 130.59
CA THR A 102 53.08 -47.58 129.31
C THR A 102 52.08 -47.76 128.18
N TYR A 103 52.09 -46.86 127.18
CA TYR A 103 51.20 -46.91 126.03
C TYR A 103 51.99 -47.29 124.77
N THR A 104 51.47 -48.25 124.00
CA THR A 104 52.09 -48.73 122.76
C THR A 104 51.07 -48.81 121.64
N TRP A 105 51.24 -47.98 120.60
CA TRP A 105 50.40 -47.97 119.40
C TRP A 105 50.95 -48.89 118.31
N SER A 106 50.04 -49.48 117.53
CA SER A 106 50.36 -50.19 116.30
C SER A 106 49.33 -49.87 115.20
N VAL A 107 49.73 -50.06 113.95
CA VAL A 107 48.81 -50.05 112.81
C VAL A 107 48.16 -51.42 112.72
N LEU A 108 46.84 -51.44 112.68
CA LEU A 108 46.06 -52.56 112.18
C LEU A 108 45.96 -52.37 110.66
N SER A 109 44.91 -51.68 110.20
CA SER A 109 44.69 -51.44 108.77
C SER A 109 45.39 -50.21 108.20
N ALA A 110 45.85 -50.37 106.97
CA ALA A 110 46.18 -49.29 106.06
C ALA A 110 45.52 -49.57 104.69
N PRO A 111 45.24 -48.55 103.86
CA PRO A 111 44.84 -48.75 102.48
C PRO A 111 45.96 -49.44 101.68
N VAL A 112 45.61 -50.12 100.59
CA VAL A 112 46.56 -50.91 99.76
C VAL A 112 47.79 -50.06 99.39
N GLY A 113 48.98 -50.56 99.69
CA GLY A 113 50.25 -49.88 99.43
C GLY A 113 50.52 -48.62 100.26
N GLY A 114 49.64 -48.29 101.22
CA GLY A 114 49.86 -47.25 102.22
C GLY A 114 50.42 -47.82 103.53
N SER A 115 51.04 -46.93 104.30
CA SER A 115 51.62 -47.20 105.61
C SER A 115 51.33 -46.04 106.56
N ALA A 116 51.55 -46.25 107.85
CA ALA A 116 51.56 -45.19 108.85
C ALA A 116 52.68 -45.42 109.88
N THR A 117 53.32 -44.34 110.35
CA THR A 117 54.40 -44.36 111.36
C THR A 117 54.09 -43.43 112.52
N PHE A 118 54.67 -43.71 113.69
CA PHE A 118 54.44 -42.98 114.94
C PHE A 118 55.69 -42.22 115.41
N ASP A 119 55.55 -41.02 115.95
CA ASP A 119 56.66 -40.19 116.45
C ASP A 119 57.20 -40.63 117.83
N ILE A 120 56.32 -41.03 118.75
CA ILE A 120 56.67 -41.58 120.07
C ILE A 120 55.85 -42.83 120.39
N ASN A 121 56.48 -43.85 120.95
CA ASN A 121 55.81 -45.12 121.24
C ASN A 121 56.42 -45.81 122.48
N GLY A 122 55.71 -46.77 123.07
CA GLY A 122 56.25 -47.61 124.16
C GLY A 122 56.60 -46.85 125.45
N THR A 123 55.87 -45.78 125.78
CA THR A 123 56.10 -44.97 126.99
C THR A 123 54.79 -44.39 127.53
N ASN A 124 54.78 -43.85 128.76
CA ASN A 124 53.62 -43.09 129.26
C ASN A 124 53.25 -41.90 128.36
N LYS A 125 54.25 -41.23 127.75
CA LYS A 125 54.03 -40.06 126.87
C LYS A 125 53.26 -40.41 125.60
N ALA A 126 53.34 -41.66 125.13
CA ALA A 126 52.63 -42.11 123.93
C ALA A 126 51.09 -42.16 124.09
N LYS A 127 50.53 -41.80 125.26
CA LYS A 127 49.11 -41.47 125.39
C LYS A 127 48.63 -40.30 124.50
N GLY A 128 49.56 -39.55 123.88
CA GLY A 128 49.27 -38.72 122.71
C GLY A 128 50.39 -38.69 121.67
N VAL A 129 50.15 -39.28 120.49
CA VAL A 129 51.13 -39.64 119.45
C VAL A 129 50.77 -39.04 118.08
N THR A 130 51.75 -38.67 117.25
CA THR A 130 51.52 -38.24 115.87
C THR A 130 51.69 -39.41 114.90
N ALA A 131 50.63 -39.75 114.18
CA ALA A 131 50.66 -40.72 113.08
C ALA A 131 50.93 -40.01 111.75
N THR A 132 51.90 -40.47 110.96
CA THR A 132 52.23 -39.95 109.62
C THR A 132 51.91 -41.01 108.56
N PHE A 133 51.14 -40.63 107.55
CA PHE A 133 50.56 -41.49 106.52
C PHE A 133 51.27 -41.32 105.17
N THR A 134 51.24 -42.35 104.32
CA THR A 134 51.84 -42.32 102.97
C THR A 134 50.84 -42.39 101.81
N ARG A 135 49.55 -42.68 102.07
CA ARG A 135 48.47 -42.61 101.07
C ARG A 135 47.15 -42.15 101.71
N ALA A 136 46.19 -41.73 100.90
CA ALA A 136 44.81 -41.54 101.33
C ALA A 136 44.07 -42.89 101.48
N GLY A 137 43.07 -42.95 102.37
CA GLY A 137 42.27 -44.14 102.62
C GLY A 137 41.90 -44.33 104.11
N GLN A 138 41.28 -45.48 104.42
CA GLN A 138 40.92 -45.86 105.79
C GLN A 138 42.08 -46.56 106.50
N TYR A 139 42.49 -45.99 107.62
CA TYR A 139 43.46 -46.56 108.55
C TYR A 139 42.76 -47.03 109.82
N GLN A 140 43.28 -48.09 110.44
CA GLN A 140 42.85 -48.54 111.76
C GLN A 140 44.09 -48.74 112.63
N PHE A 141 43.98 -48.30 113.88
CA PHE A 141 45.06 -48.33 114.86
C PHE A 141 44.61 -49.10 116.09
N ARG A 142 45.58 -49.72 116.77
CA ARG A 142 45.42 -50.27 118.12
C ARG A 142 46.33 -49.50 119.07
N VAL A 143 45.92 -49.40 120.33
CA VAL A 143 46.81 -49.04 121.43
C VAL A 143 46.66 -50.04 122.58
N LEU A 144 47.81 -50.48 123.11
CA LEU A 144 47.96 -51.30 124.30
C LEU A 144 48.40 -50.41 125.46
N ILE A 145 47.89 -50.68 126.66
CA ILE A 145 48.22 -49.99 127.91
C ILE A 145 48.69 -51.04 128.91
N THR A 146 49.88 -50.87 129.48
CA THR A 146 50.58 -51.87 130.34
C THR A 146 50.97 -51.26 131.69
N ASP A 147 50.76 -51.99 132.79
CA ASP A 147 51.19 -51.59 134.14
C ASP A 147 52.64 -52.01 134.48
N GLN A 148 53.07 -51.83 135.74
CA GLN A 148 54.40 -52.25 136.21
C GLN A 148 54.50 -53.75 136.57
N ALA A 149 53.39 -54.48 136.63
CA ALA A 149 53.37 -55.94 136.83
C ALA A 149 53.33 -56.72 135.49
N GLY A 150 53.11 -56.02 134.37
CA GLY A 150 52.98 -56.60 133.02
C GLY A 150 51.54 -56.88 132.60
N LEU A 151 50.54 -56.48 133.38
CA LEU A 151 49.12 -56.63 133.06
C LEU A 151 48.69 -55.55 132.07
N THR A 152 47.73 -55.86 131.17
CA THR A 152 47.42 -54.98 130.03
C THR A 152 45.93 -54.87 129.70
N SER A 153 45.58 -53.78 129.00
CA SER A 153 44.29 -53.58 128.32
C SER A 153 44.51 -52.86 126.98
N GLN A 154 43.62 -53.07 126.00
CA GLN A 154 43.75 -52.54 124.64
C GLN A 154 42.49 -51.83 124.12
N SER A 155 42.64 -50.98 123.11
CA SER A 155 41.54 -50.33 122.38
C SER A 155 41.94 -49.98 120.93
N THR A 156 40.96 -49.64 120.09
CA THR A 156 41.16 -49.40 118.64
C THR A 156 40.48 -48.12 118.14
N LEU A 157 41.03 -47.53 117.08
CA LEU A 157 40.58 -46.29 116.45
C LEU A 157 40.60 -46.42 114.92
N ARG A 158 39.56 -45.91 114.24
CA ARG A 158 39.53 -45.74 112.77
C ARG A 158 39.82 -44.30 112.38
N VAL A 159 40.56 -44.09 111.28
CA VAL A 159 40.93 -42.77 110.75
C VAL A 159 40.81 -42.75 109.23
N GLN A 160 39.97 -41.86 108.70
CA GLN A 160 39.91 -41.56 107.27
C GLN A 160 40.95 -40.51 106.89
N VAL A 161 41.86 -40.84 105.98
CA VAL A 161 42.70 -39.88 105.24
C VAL A 161 42.02 -39.60 103.89
N VAL A 162 41.77 -38.34 103.55
CA VAL A 162 41.01 -37.95 102.33
C VAL A 162 41.96 -37.42 101.26
N GLN A 163 41.74 -37.76 99.99
CA GLN A 163 42.51 -37.16 98.87
C GLN A 163 42.19 -35.66 98.75
N VAL A 164 43.23 -34.82 98.71
CA VAL A 164 43.13 -33.37 98.47
C VAL A 164 43.95 -33.03 97.23
N PRO A 165 43.37 -32.42 96.17
CA PRO A 165 44.13 -32.01 95.00
C PRO A 165 45.25 -31.01 95.34
N THR A 166 46.47 -31.31 94.90
CA THR A 166 47.67 -30.46 95.09
C THR A 166 48.23 -29.90 93.80
N ALA A 167 48.14 -30.64 92.69
CA ALA A 167 48.54 -30.18 91.36
C ALA A 167 47.48 -30.52 90.30
N VAL A 168 47.37 -29.69 89.26
CA VAL A 168 46.47 -29.86 88.11
C VAL A 168 47.29 -29.76 86.82
N GLN A 169 47.00 -30.62 85.85
CA GLN A 169 47.66 -30.69 84.55
C GLN A 169 46.63 -30.78 83.41
N ALA A 170 46.97 -30.22 82.25
CA ALA A 170 46.11 -30.19 81.07
C ALA A 170 46.75 -30.94 79.89
N PHE A 171 45.91 -31.69 79.17
CA PHE A 171 46.27 -32.61 78.10
C PHE A 171 45.40 -32.36 76.87
N SER A 172 45.85 -32.80 75.70
CA SER A 172 44.98 -32.96 74.53
C SER A 172 43.93 -34.03 74.79
N ILE A 173 42.85 -34.05 74.00
CA ILE A 173 41.85 -35.14 74.05
C ILE A 173 42.44 -36.52 73.68
N GLN A 174 43.65 -36.56 73.10
CA GLN A 174 44.40 -37.78 72.79
C GLN A 174 45.39 -38.18 73.91
N GLY A 175 45.48 -37.40 74.99
CA GLY A 175 46.26 -37.74 76.19
C GLY A 175 47.70 -37.23 76.24
N SER A 176 48.18 -36.55 75.20
CA SER A 176 49.49 -35.86 75.21
C SER A 176 49.42 -34.58 76.05
N PRO A 177 50.52 -34.13 76.70
CA PRO A 177 50.57 -32.80 77.31
C PRO A 177 50.22 -31.69 76.30
N LEU A 178 49.55 -30.62 76.75
CA LEU A 178 49.31 -29.46 75.87
C LEU A 178 50.61 -28.69 75.61
N THR A 179 50.74 -28.19 74.38
CA THR A 179 51.65 -27.08 74.08
C THR A 179 51.05 -25.76 74.58
N ASP A 180 51.87 -24.94 75.23
CA ASP A 180 51.49 -23.61 75.73
C ASP A 180 52.35 -22.55 75.01
N PRO A 181 51.76 -21.56 74.30
CA PRO A 181 50.33 -21.37 74.05
C PRO A 181 49.72 -22.38 73.06
N LEU A 182 48.47 -22.78 73.33
CA LEU A 182 47.61 -23.57 72.44
C LEU A 182 47.16 -22.73 71.25
N GLN A 183 47.34 -23.21 70.01
CA GLN A 183 46.89 -22.48 68.80
C GLN A 183 45.49 -22.96 68.37
N VAL A 184 44.57 -22.02 68.10
CA VAL A 184 43.16 -22.30 67.76
C VAL A 184 42.78 -21.52 66.50
N THR A 185 42.49 -22.22 65.40
CA THR A 185 42.05 -21.63 64.11
C THR A 185 40.53 -21.67 63.91
N THR A 186 39.81 -22.38 64.79
CA THR A 186 38.36 -22.52 64.82
C THR A 186 37.73 -21.56 65.84
N THR A 187 36.43 -21.72 66.11
CA THR A 187 35.71 -21.02 67.18
C THR A 187 35.79 -21.76 68.53
N SER A 188 36.30 -22.99 68.57
CA SER A 188 36.32 -23.82 69.79
C SER A 188 37.36 -24.94 69.76
N GLN A 189 37.97 -25.24 70.91
CA GLN A 189 39.00 -26.28 71.08
C GLN A 189 38.71 -27.18 72.29
N SER A 190 38.84 -28.50 72.12
CA SER A 190 38.64 -29.48 73.20
C SER A 190 39.97 -29.94 73.81
N ILE A 191 39.98 -30.14 75.13
CA ILE A 191 41.13 -30.54 75.97
C ILE A 191 40.68 -31.51 77.09
N SER A 192 41.60 -32.04 77.88
CA SER A 192 41.31 -32.88 79.06
C SER A 192 42.14 -32.44 80.28
N ILE A 193 41.57 -32.53 81.49
CA ILE A 193 42.17 -32.04 82.74
C ILE A 193 42.35 -33.20 83.72
N ARG A 194 43.49 -33.25 84.41
CA ARG A 194 43.84 -34.27 85.43
C ARG A 194 44.45 -33.60 86.67
N ALA A 195 44.42 -34.27 87.82
CA ALA A 195 45.01 -33.78 89.06
C ALA A 195 45.65 -34.90 89.90
N THR A 196 46.55 -34.52 90.80
CA THR A 196 47.16 -35.43 91.80
C THR A 196 46.85 -34.99 93.24
N ASP A 197 46.86 -35.94 94.18
CA ASP A 197 46.59 -35.72 95.60
C ASP A 197 47.84 -35.29 96.41
N GLN A 198 47.72 -35.20 97.73
CA GLN A 198 48.81 -34.83 98.63
C GLN A 198 49.91 -35.90 98.80
N PHE A 199 49.79 -37.04 98.10
CA PHE A 199 50.77 -38.12 98.01
C PHE A 199 51.26 -38.33 96.55
N GLY A 200 50.97 -37.36 95.66
CA GLY A 200 51.32 -37.41 94.23
C GLY A 200 50.53 -38.44 93.41
N GLN A 201 49.49 -39.05 93.97
CA GLN A 201 48.69 -40.08 93.30
C GLN A 201 47.60 -39.44 92.43
N PRO A 202 47.26 -40.00 91.25
CA PRO A 202 46.22 -39.45 90.39
C PRO A 202 44.83 -39.52 91.05
N ILE A 203 44.05 -38.45 90.95
CA ILE A 203 42.67 -38.39 91.43
C ILE A 203 41.72 -38.81 90.30
N SER A 204 41.04 -39.94 90.48
CA SER A 204 40.17 -40.55 89.46
C SER A 204 38.83 -39.82 89.25
N ARG A 205 38.37 -39.06 90.26
CA ARG A 205 37.16 -38.24 90.18
C ARG A 205 37.44 -36.86 90.76
N LEU A 206 37.62 -35.87 89.89
CA LEU A 206 37.87 -34.49 90.30
C LEU A 206 36.64 -33.85 90.95
N ALA A 207 36.89 -32.82 91.75
CA ALA A 207 35.85 -31.89 92.18
C ALA A 207 35.38 -31.03 90.99
N THR A 208 34.32 -30.24 91.18
CA THR A 208 33.79 -29.33 90.15
C THR A 208 34.89 -28.39 89.62
N LEU A 209 35.24 -28.54 88.34
CA LEU A 209 36.25 -27.70 87.68
C LEU A 209 35.72 -26.26 87.52
N SER A 210 36.32 -25.32 88.23
CA SER A 210 36.04 -23.89 88.06
C SER A 210 36.99 -23.28 87.03
N TRP A 211 36.44 -22.58 86.04
CA TRP A 211 37.17 -21.89 84.98
C TRP A 211 37.03 -20.37 85.12
N SER A 212 38.11 -19.63 84.84
CA SER A 212 38.15 -18.17 84.87
C SER A 212 39.16 -17.62 83.86
N ALA A 213 38.91 -16.41 83.33
CA ALA A 213 39.90 -15.70 82.52
C ALA A 213 40.84 -14.91 83.44
N VAL A 214 42.14 -15.14 83.32
CA VAL A 214 43.19 -14.29 83.90
C VAL A 214 43.45 -13.10 82.97
N LYS A 215 43.37 -13.34 81.66
CA LYS A 215 43.46 -12.33 80.60
C LYS A 215 42.63 -12.80 79.41
N GLN A 216 41.93 -11.88 78.74
CA GLN A 216 41.22 -12.12 77.49
C GLN A 216 41.18 -10.82 76.67
N PRO A 217 40.92 -10.88 75.35
CA PRO A 217 40.70 -9.68 74.54
C PRO A 217 39.52 -8.86 75.08
N SER A 218 39.52 -7.53 74.93
CA SER A 218 38.48 -6.64 75.48
C SER A 218 37.05 -7.02 75.04
N ASN A 219 36.92 -7.50 73.80
CA ASN A 219 35.66 -7.91 73.19
C ASN A 219 35.53 -9.45 73.11
N GLY A 220 36.54 -10.18 73.61
CA GLY A 220 36.63 -11.63 73.57
C GLY A 220 36.15 -12.25 74.87
N LYS A 221 35.13 -13.11 74.78
CA LYS A 221 34.69 -13.97 75.87
C LYS A 221 35.08 -15.41 75.55
N PHE A 222 35.32 -16.19 76.59
CA PHE A 222 35.39 -17.64 76.49
C PHE A 222 34.24 -18.28 77.28
N SER A 223 33.91 -19.52 76.96
CA SER A 223 33.13 -20.40 77.83
C SER A 223 33.76 -21.80 77.86
N ALA A 224 33.59 -22.51 78.98
CA ALA A 224 34.14 -23.84 79.19
C ALA A 224 33.01 -24.82 79.52
N MET A 225 32.74 -25.76 78.61
CA MET A 225 31.79 -26.84 78.83
C MET A 225 32.53 -28.09 79.29
N ASN A 226 32.39 -28.45 80.56
CA ASN A 226 32.97 -29.66 81.15
C ASN A 226 32.07 -30.88 80.86
N GLY A 227 32.64 -31.94 80.31
CA GLY A 227 32.02 -33.26 80.18
C GLY A 227 32.86 -34.36 80.86
N ASN A 228 32.36 -35.60 80.88
CA ASN A 228 32.95 -36.70 81.66
C ASN A 228 34.41 -37.08 81.30
N THR A 229 34.91 -36.68 80.12
CA THR A 229 36.26 -37.04 79.64
C THR A 229 37.11 -35.83 79.19
N GLY A 230 36.54 -34.62 79.17
CA GLY A 230 37.23 -33.42 78.70
C GLY A 230 36.41 -32.13 78.79
N THR A 231 37.05 -31.01 78.49
CA THR A 231 36.46 -29.68 78.46
C THR A 231 36.52 -29.12 77.03
N ASN A 232 35.41 -28.58 76.53
CA ASN A 232 35.39 -27.79 75.29
C ASN A 232 35.44 -26.30 75.64
N LEU A 233 36.48 -25.61 75.17
CA LEU A 233 36.67 -24.17 75.28
C LEU A 233 36.15 -23.50 74.01
N GLN A 234 35.08 -22.72 74.12
CA GLN A 234 34.57 -21.88 73.04
C GLN A 234 35.03 -20.43 73.21
N PHE A 235 35.26 -19.73 72.12
CA PHE A 235 35.71 -18.34 72.08
C PHE A 235 34.76 -17.48 71.25
N THR A 236 34.68 -16.17 71.50
CA THR A 236 33.84 -15.24 70.70
C THR A 236 34.64 -14.27 69.84
N SER A 237 35.96 -14.23 69.95
CA SER A 237 36.85 -13.44 69.09
C SER A 237 38.23 -14.06 69.00
N THR A 238 38.98 -13.62 68.00
CA THR A 238 40.43 -13.83 67.88
C THR A 238 41.21 -13.10 68.99
N GLY A 239 42.47 -13.50 69.20
CA GLY A 239 43.38 -12.95 70.21
C GLY A 239 43.87 -13.99 71.24
N THR A 240 44.75 -13.57 72.15
CA THR A 240 45.30 -14.42 73.22
C THR A 240 44.44 -14.38 74.47
N TYR A 241 44.06 -15.55 74.95
CA TYR A 241 43.39 -15.80 76.22
C TYR A 241 44.36 -16.48 77.18
N SER A 242 44.31 -16.13 78.46
CA SER A 242 45.01 -16.83 79.54
C SER A 242 43.97 -17.31 80.52
N LEU A 243 43.74 -18.62 80.58
CA LEU A 243 42.62 -19.25 81.27
C LEU A 243 43.13 -20.02 82.49
N LYS A 244 42.55 -19.74 83.65
CA LYS A 244 42.82 -20.47 84.90
C LYS A 244 41.74 -21.52 85.13
N VAL A 245 42.16 -22.77 85.27
CA VAL A 245 41.35 -23.89 85.76
C VAL A 245 41.77 -24.23 87.18
N ALA A 246 40.80 -24.52 88.05
CA ALA A 246 41.06 -24.98 89.42
C ALA A 246 40.17 -26.15 89.82
N SER A 247 40.68 -26.98 90.72
CA SER A 247 40.02 -28.15 91.32
C SER A 247 40.41 -28.21 92.80
N GLY A 248 39.52 -27.75 93.69
CA GLY A 248 39.88 -27.52 95.09
C GLY A 248 40.97 -26.45 95.21
N ASN A 249 42.04 -26.73 95.95
CA ASN A 249 43.13 -25.78 96.18
C ASN A 249 44.16 -25.73 95.03
N ALA A 250 44.16 -26.73 94.14
CA ALA A 250 45.10 -26.82 93.03
C ALA A 250 44.58 -26.09 91.79
N SER A 251 45.46 -25.39 91.07
CA SER A 251 45.09 -24.66 89.85
C SER A 251 46.22 -24.56 88.84
N LEU A 252 45.85 -24.48 87.56
CA LEU A 252 46.74 -24.31 86.41
C LEU A 252 46.28 -23.11 85.58
N ILE A 253 47.22 -22.41 84.95
CA ILE A 253 46.94 -21.41 83.91
C ILE A 253 47.42 -22.00 82.58
N ILE A 254 46.61 -21.88 81.53
CA ILE A 254 46.97 -22.21 80.14
C ILE A 254 46.73 -20.98 79.25
N GLN A 255 47.52 -20.81 78.19
CA GLN A 255 47.32 -19.79 77.18
C GLN A 255 46.73 -20.39 75.90
N ALA A 256 45.81 -19.66 75.26
CA ALA A 256 45.22 -20.02 73.98
C ALA A 256 45.25 -18.82 73.02
N ASN A 257 45.93 -18.98 71.88
CA ASN A 257 45.97 -18.02 70.79
C ASN A 257 44.90 -18.38 69.77
N VAL A 258 43.84 -17.59 69.69
CA VAL A 258 42.79 -17.74 68.67
C VAL A 258 43.18 -16.93 67.44
N ILE A 259 43.59 -17.61 66.37
CA ILE A 259 44.20 -17.03 65.17
C ILE A 259 43.11 -16.67 64.14
N PRO A 260 43.08 -15.45 63.58
CA PRO A 260 42.17 -15.09 62.49
C PRO A 260 42.45 -15.93 61.25
N THR A 261 41.48 -16.76 60.87
CA THR A 261 41.59 -17.72 59.76
C THR A 261 40.49 -17.44 58.74
N LEU A 262 40.83 -17.32 57.45
CA LEU A 262 39.85 -17.07 56.38
C LEU A 262 38.83 -18.21 56.29
N THR A 263 37.55 -17.90 56.46
CA THR A 263 36.46 -18.90 56.33
C THR A 263 35.43 -18.56 55.25
N SER A 264 35.25 -17.28 54.95
CA SER A 264 34.25 -16.82 53.98
C SER A 264 34.66 -15.50 53.30
N ILE A 265 34.05 -15.20 52.16
CA ILE A 265 34.25 -13.96 51.40
C ILE A 265 32.90 -13.26 51.24
N GLY A 266 32.76 -12.06 51.79
CA GLY A 266 31.64 -11.17 51.51
C GLY A 266 31.90 -10.35 50.25
N ILE A 267 30.99 -10.39 49.26
CA ILE A 267 31.05 -9.49 48.10
C ILE A 267 30.23 -8.23 48.42
N GLN A 268 30.74 -7.07 48.03
CA GLN A 268 30.16 -5.75 48.29
C GLN A 268 30.10 -4.91 47.03
N ASP A 269 29.18 -3.94 46.99
CA ASP A 269 29.02 -2.98 45.88
C ASP A 269 30.10 -1.88 45.87
N SER A 270 29.92 -0.87 45.02
CA SER A 270 30.78 0.31 44.94
C SER A 270 30.81 1.13 46.24
N ASN A 271 29.76 1.06 47.05
CA ASN A 271 29.56 1.78 48.30
C ASN A 271 30.03 0.96 49.53
N LYS A 272 30.58 -0.24 49.31
CA LYS A 272 30.98 -1.22 50.34
C LYS A 272 29.80 -1.79 51.15
N VAL A 273 28.60 -1.80 50.56
CA VAL A 273 27.41 -2.47 51.11
C VAL A 273 27.46 -3.95 50.72
N SER A 274 27.35 -4.84 51.72
CA SER A 274 27.43 -6.29 51.50
C SER A 274 26.23 -6.85 50.75
N ILE A 275 26.51 -7.50 49.61
CA ILE A 275 25.53 -8.17 48.76
C ILE A 275 25.27 -9.58 49.31
N ARG A 276 24.00 -9.98 49.40
CA ARG A 276 23.63 -11.35 49.76
C ARG A 276 23.71 -12.24 48.50
N SER A 277 24.42 -13.37 48.60
CA SER A 277 24.68 -14.30 47.49
C SER A 277 23.43 -14.87 46.81
N ALA A 278 22.27 -14.85 47.47
CA ALA A 278 21.00 -15.31 46.93
C ALA A 278 20.26 -14.25 46.08
N ASN A 279 20.71 -12.99 46.05
CA ASN A 279 19.99 -11.90 45.39
C ASN A 279 20.62 -11.59 44.02
N ALA A 280 19.79 -11.55 42.97
CA ALA A 280 20.16 -10.99 41.69
C ALA A 280 20.16 -9.45 41.75
N ILE A 281 21.25 -8.81 41.31
CA ILE A 281 21.36 -7.35 41.20
C ILE A 281 20.96 -6.93 39.79
N SER A 282 19.91 -6.12 39.64
CA SER A 282 19.65 -5.44 38.37
C SER A 282 20.53 -4.20 38.23
N LEU A 283 21.27 -4.09 37.12
CA LEU A 283 22.12 -2.93 36.83
C LEU A 283 21.62 -2.15 35.59
N PRO A 284 21.54 -0.81 35.66
CA PRO A 284 21.14 0.03 34.53
C PRO A 284 22.33 0.48 33.64
N LYS A 285 23.55 -0.02 33.90
CA LYS A 285 24.78 0.39 33.20
C LYS A 285 25.66 -0.80 32.89
N SER A 286 26.42 -0.72 31.80
CA SER A 286 27.37 -1.72 31.30
C SER A 286 28.63 -1.90 32.17
N GLN A 287 28.79 -1.13 33.26
CA GLN A 287 29.95 -1.20 34.15
C GLN A 287 29.51 -1.27 35.61
N ALA A 288 30.23 -2.07 36.40
CA ALA A 288 30.07 -2.21 37.84
C ALA A 288 31.43 -2.21 38.56
N ARG A 289 31.41 -1.90 39.86
CA ARG A 289 32.56 -2.10 40.75
C ARG A 289 32.13 -2.94 41.93
N PHE A 290 32.89 -4.01 42.19
CA PHE A 290 32.72 -4.85 43.35
C PHE A 290 33.98 -4.83 44.23
N HIS A 291 33.76 -5.03 45.52
CA HIS A 291 34.81 -5.27 46.49
C HIS A 291 34.56 -6.63 47.15
N ALA A 292 35.61 -7.34 47.53
CA ALA A 292 35.51 -8.58 48.28
C ALA A 292 36.19 -8.38 49.65
N VAL A 293 35.59 -8.92 50.70
CA VAL A 293 36.09 -8.87 52.06
C VAL A 293 36.23 -10.29 52.58
N GLY A 294 37.48 -10.71 52.79
CA GLY A 294 37.80 -11.95 53.50
C GLY A 294 37.47 -11.81 54.99
N LEU A 295 36.70 -12.78 55.51
CA LEU A 295 36.20 -12.81 56.87
C LEU A 295 36.82 -13.95 57.68
N ASP A 296 37.08 -13.68 58.97
CA ASP A 296 37.58 -14.67 59.94
C ASP A 296 36.51 -15.69 60.35
N GLN A 297 36.87 -16.66 61.20
CA GLN A 297 35.95 -17.70 61.69
C GLN A 297 34.81 -17.20 62.59
N PHE A 298 34.78 -15.90 62.90
CA PHE A 298 33.72 -15.22 63.65
C PHE A 298 32.94 -14.22 62.77
N GLY A 299 33.24 -14.15 61.46
CA GLY A 299 32.60 -13.25 60.51
C GLY A 299 33.18 -11.82 60.46
N ASN A 300 34.31 -11.55 61.12
CA ASN A 300 34.93 -10.22 61.14
C ASN A 300 35.91 -10.04 59.96
N PRO A 301 36.05 -8.83 59.38
CA PRO A 301 37.04 -8.58 58.34
C PRO A 301 38.48 -8.87 58.79
N LEU A 302 39.23 -9.63 57.99
CA LEU A 302 40.65 -9.85 58.19
C LEU A 302 41.43 -8.52 58.05
N LYS A 303 42.39 -8.28 58.94
CA LYS A 303 43.24 -7.06 58.91
C LYS A 303 44.04 -6.95 57.61
N SER A 304 44.64 -8.06 57.18
CA SER A 304 45.22 -8.20 55.85
C SER A 304 44.21 -8.90 54.96
N GLN A 305 43.73 -8.22 53.92
CA GLN A 305 42.78 -8.80 52.98
C GLN A 305 43.50 -9.77 52.03
N PRO A 306 42.91 -10.94 51.74
CA PRO A 306 43.52 -11.91 50.83
C PRO A 306 43.45 -11.41 49.38
N VAL A 307 44.34 -11.93 48.52
CA VAL A 307 44.23 -11.74 47.07
C VAL A 307 43.01 -12.50 46.57
N ILE A 308 42.21 -11.86 45.72
CA ILE A 308 40.96 -12.40 45.20
C ILE A 308 41.09 -12.64 43.70
N ASP A 309 40.90 -13.89 43.28
CA ASP A 309 40.63 -14.23 41.89
C ASP A 309 39.16 -13.94 41.55
N TRP A 310 38.91 -13.28 40.43
CA TRP A 310 37.58 -12.83 40.00
C TRP A 310 37.24 -13.43 38.63
N ALA A 311 36.13 -14.17 38.57
CA ALA A 311 35.72 -14.89 37.38
C ALA A 311 34.21 -14.73 37.09
N PHE A 312 33.82 -15.06 35.86
CA PHE A 312 32.42 -15.16 35.45
C PHE A 312 32.06 -16.63 35.13
N PRO A 313 31.63 -17.46 36.11
CA PRO A 313 31.33 -18.88 35.86
C PRO A 313 30.14 -19.13 34.93
N SER A 314 29.27 -18.13 34.74
CA SER A 314 28.17 -18.15 33.78
C SER A 314 27.95 -16.73 33.23
N LYS A 315 27.65 -16.64 31.94
CA LYS A 315 27.46 -15.41 31.17
C LYS A 315 26.56 -15.67 29.95
N PRO A 316 25.94 -14.65 29.33
CA PRO A 316 25.15 -14.81 28.12
C PRO A 316 25.97 -15.39 26.95
N ASN A 317 25.31 -16.08 26.01
CA ASN A 317 26.04 -16.70 24.89
C ASN A 317 26.75 -15.67 24.00
N GLY A 318 27.99 -15.95 23.61
CA GLY A 318 28.86 -15.05 22.86
C GLY A 318 29.34 -13.80 23.62
N SER A 319 28.99 -13.64 24.91
CA SER A 319 29.46 -12.53 25.74
C SER A 319 30.95 -12.68 26.10
N GLN A 320 31.69 -11.57 26.12
CA GLN A 320 33.06 -11.49 26.62
C GLN A 320 33.21 -10.34 27.62
N PRO A 321 32.74 -10.50 28.87
CA PRO A 321 32.85 -9.47 29.90
C PRO A 321 34.30 -9.36 30.37
N VAL A 322 34.76 -8.13 30.59
CA VAL A 322 36.12 -7.81 31.03
C VAL A 322 36.12 -7.53 32.52
N VAL A 323 37.10 -8.06 33.25
CA VAL A 323 37.34 -7.73 34.66
C VAL A 323 38.74 -7.15 34.83
N GLN A 324 38.83 -6.01 35.49
CA GLN A 324 40.09 -5.38 35.92
C GLN A 324 40.17 -5.45 37.44
N ALA A 325 40.92 -6.45 37.92
CA ALA A 325 41.08 -6.71 39.34
C ALA A 325 42.30 -5.99 39.94
N THR A 326 42.22 -5.61 41.21
CA THR A 326 43.34 -5.07 41.98
C THR A 326 43.18 -5.48 43.44
N ALA A 327 44.02 -6.41 43.90
CA ALA A 327 43.94 -7.06 45.22
C ALA A 327 42.57 -7.67 45.54
N ASN A 328 41.68 -6.93 46.21
CA ASN A 328 40.34 -7.36 46.60
C ASN A 328 39.21 -6.54 45.94
N ARG A 329 39.53 -5.69 44.95
CA ARG A 329 38.60 -4.86 44.18
C ARG A 329 38.56 -5.34 42.73
N ALA A 330 37.40 -5.24 42.09
CA ALA A 330 37.25 -5.50 40.66
C ALA A 330 36.33 -4.45 40.01
N ASP A 331 36.81 -3.78 38.97
CA ASP A 331 35.94 -3.13 38.00
C ASP A 331 35.53 -4.19 36.95
N MET A 332 34.26 -4.24 36.59
CA MET A 332 33.71 -5.19 35.62
C MET A 332 32.96 -4.44 34.53
N GLN A 333 33.29 -4.75 33.28
CA GLN A 333 32.61 -4.25 32.09
C GLN A 333 31.89 -5.40 31.39
N PHE A 334 30.58 -5.28 31.31
CA PHE A 334 29.70 -6.20 30.60
C PHE A 334 29.51 -5.71 29.16
N ASP A 335 29.29 -6.64 28.23
CA ASP A 335 29.21 -6.38 26.79
C ASP A 335 27.85 -6.71 26.18
N ARG A 336 26.94 -7.34 26.94
CA ARG A 336 25.60 -7.78 26.49
C ARG A 336 24.56 -7.70 27.60
N VAL A 337 23.29 -7.72 27.19
CA VAL A 337 22.14 -7.96 28.07
C VAL A 337 22.09 -9.43 28.54
N GLY A 338 21.41 -9.68 29.65
CA GLY A 338 21.21 -11.01 30.22
C GLY A 338 21.74 -11.18 31.64
N SER A 339 21.95 -12.41 32.06
CA SER A 339 22.39 -12.76 33.42
C SER A 339 23.83 -13.26 33.45
N TYR A 340 24.60 -12.73 34.39
CA TYR A 340 25.99 -13.05 34.66
C TYR A 340 26.11 -13.57 36.11
N THR A 341 26.85 -14.66 36.30
CA THR A 341 27.32 -15.05 37.64
C THR A 341 28.72 -14.49 37.84
N VAL A 342 28.94 -13.78 38.94
CA VAL A 342 30.24 -13.25 39.35
C VAL A 342 30.74 -14.08 40.52
N ARG A 343 31.98 -14.56 40.47
CA ARG A 343 32.65 -15.29 41.55
C ARG A 343 33.88 -14.54 42.04
N ALA A 344 34.02 -14.46 43.36
CA ALA A 344 35.26 -14.12 44.06
C ALA A 344 35.82 -15.40 44.73
N THR A 345 37.09 -15.71 44.51
CA THR A 345 37.77 -16.91 45.05
C THR A 345 39.08 -16.52 45.77
N SER A 346 39.40 -17.19 46.86
CA SER A 346 40.75 -17.17 47.43
C SER A 346 41.07 -18.51 48.10
N GLY A 347 42.08 -19.21 47.57
CA GLY A 347 42.35 -20.61 47.94
C GLY A 347 41.13 -21.50 47.66
N THR A 348 40.66 -22.21 48.68
CA THR A 348 39.46 -23.06 48.64
C THR A 348 38.16 -22.32 48.95
N VAL A 349 38.22 -21.06 49.41
CA VAL A 349 37.04 -20.26 49.78
C VAL A 349 36.54 -19.50 48.55
N GLN A 350 35.26 -19.63 48.24
CA GLN A 350 34.61 -18.90 47.14
C GLN A 350 33.27 -18.28 47.58
N SER A 351 32.87 -17.21 46.89
CA SER A 351 31.60 -16.53 47.05
C SER A 351 31.07 -16.10 45.69
N GLN A 352 29.74 -16.07 45.51
CA GLN A 352 29.10 -15.79 44.23
C GLN A 352 27.89 -14.86 44.38
N ILE A 353 27.64 -14.06 43.34
CA ILE A 353 26.45 -13.22 43.17
C ILE A 353 25.96 -13.30 41.73
N THR A 354 24.68 -12.97 41.50
CA THR A 354 24.10 -12.85 40.16
C THR A 354 23.89 -11.38 39.80
N VAL A 355 24.28 -10.99 38.58
CA VAL A 355 24.10 -9.66 38.01
C VAL A 355 23.25 -9.77 36.75
N SER A 356 22.20 -8.96 36.64
CA SER A 356 21.26 -9.01 35.52
C SER A 356 21.15 -7.65 34.83
N LEU A 357 21.30 -7.65 33.51
CA LEU A 357 21.29 -6.46 32.65
C LEU A 357 20.09 -6.53 31.70
N GLY A 358 19.15 -5.59 31.88
CA GLY A 358 17.96 -5.46 31.03
C GLY A 358 18.26 -4.70 29.73
N ILE A 359 17.41 -4.89 28.70
CA ILE A 359 17.50 -4.13 27.45
C ILE A 359 17.06 -2.68 27.69
N THR A 360 17.92 -1.73 27.31
CA THR A 360 17.62 -0.30 27.29
C THR A 360 17.81 0.23 25.87
N LEU A 361 16.73 0.72 25.25
CA LEU A 361 16.77 1.29 23.90
C LEU A 361 17.60 2.59 23.90
N SER A 362 18.76 2.57 23.22
CA SER A 362 19.75 3.64 23.20
C SER A 362 19.72 4.48 21.93
N ARG A 363 19.44 3.86 20.77
CA ARG A 363 19.37 4.48 19.45
C ARG A 363 18.19 3.92 18.65
N ILE A 364 17.55 4.77 17.87
CA ILE A 364 16.51 4.39 16.90
C ILE A 364 16.98 4.85 15.51
N GLU A 365 17.10 3.93 14.58
CA GLU A 365 17.28 4.21 13.16
C GLU A 365 15.96 3.96 12.43
N LEU A 366 15.58 4.90 11.56
CA LEU A 366 14.54 4.72 10.57
C LEU A 366 15.22 4.42 9.23
N LEU A 367 14.74 3.40 8.55
CA LEU A 367 15.20 2.98 7.24
C LEU A 367 14.10 3.29 6.22
N ASP A 368 14.52 3.68 5.02
CA ASP A 368 13.61 3.88 3.89
C ASP A 368 13.15 2.55 3.25
N ALA A 369 12.60 2.62 2.04
CA ALA A 369 12.10 1.47 1.30
C ALA A 369 13.20 0.62 0.63
N ILE A 370 14.42 1.15 0.50
CA ILE A 370 15.58 0.47 -0.10
C ILE A 370 16.41 -0.20 1.00
N GLY A 371 16.38 0.36 2.22
CA GLY A 371 17.04 -0.16 3.42
C GLY A 371 18.09 0.77 4.01
N ASP A 372 18.28 1.95 3.41
CA ASP A 372 19.27 2.94 3.86
C ASP A 372 18.77 3.70 5.09
N VAL A 373 19.71 4.08 5.96
CA VAL A 373 19.40 4.79 7.21
C VAL A 373 19.12 6.26 6.90
N LEU A 374 17.89 6.69 7.16
CA LEU A 374 17.48 8.08 6.98
C LEU A 374 18.29 9.01 7.90
N PRO A 375 19.06 9.98 7.35
CA PRO A 375 19.85 10.89 8.18
C PRO A 375 18.96 11.74 9.11
N PRO A 376 19.48 12.18 10.27
CA PRO A 376 18.76 13.12 11.13
C PRO A 376 18.38 14.40 10.36
N LYS A 377 17.11 14.80 10.43
CA LYS A 377 16.48 15.88 9.63
C LYS A 377 16.34 15.62 8.12
N ALA A 378 16.64 14.43 7.60
CA ALA A 378 16.39 14.14 6.19
C ALA A 378 14.89 14.23 5.86
N GLN A 379 14.59 14.68 4.64
CA GLN A 379 13.24 14.84 4.11
C GLN A 379 12.98 13.74 3.08
N THR A 380 12.05 12.84 3.38
CA THR A 380 11.50 11.88 2.41
C THR A 380 10.19 12.41 1.82
N THR A 381 9.84 12.01 0.61
CA THR A 381 8.59 12.38 -0.08
C THR A 381 7.60 11.22 -0.10
N THR A 382 6.31 11.52 0.00
CA THR A 382 5.24 10.52 -0.17
C THR A 382 4.01 11.15 -0.82
N SER A 383 3.42 10.47 -1.80
CA SER A 383 2.22 10.89 -2.54
C SER A 383 0.92 10.31 -1.95
N THR A 384 1.01 9.49 -0.90
CA THR A 384 -0.13 8.80 -0.31
C THR A 384 -0.55 9.40 1.04
N ARG A 385 -1.56 8.82 1.70
CA ARG A 385 -1.93 9.19 3.07
C ARG A 385 -1.03 8.54 4.13
N THR A 386 -0.18 7.59 3.76
CA THR A 386 0.55 6.74 4.71
C THR A 386 1.97 6.44 4.25
N GLN A 387 2.97 6.73 5.10
CA GLN A 387 4.36 6.33 4.82
C GLN A 387 4.80 5.22 5.78
N GLN A 388 5.42 4.18 5.22
CA GLN A 388 6.05 3.13 6.01
C GLN A 388 7.56 3.32 6.09
N PHE A 389 8.12 2.86 7.20
CA PHE A 389 9.56 2.81 7.47
C PHE A 389 9.89 1.51 8.18
N THR A 390 11.08 0.94 7.92
CA THR A 390 11.62 -0.10 8.80
C THR A 390 12.36 0.56 9.96
N VAL A 391 12.15 0.07 11.18
CA VAL A 391 12.74 0.61 12.41
C VAL A 391 13.76 -0.37 12.96
N ARG A 392 15.01 0.08 13.13
CA ARG A 392 16.03 -0.64 13.91
C ARG A 392 16.26 0.08 15.23
N GLY A 393 15.88 -0.55 16.34
CA GLY A 393 16.29 -0.11 17.67
C GLY A 393 17.57 -0.83 18.11
N PHE A 394 18.43 -0.13 18.85
CA PHE A 394 19.67 -0.68 19.39
C PHE A 394 19.69 -0.59 20.91
N ASP A 395 20.27 -1.59 21.57
CA ASP A 395 20.44 -1.61 23.02
C ASP A 395 21.60 -0.72 23.49
N GLN A 396 21.84 -0.66 24.80
CA GLN A 396 22.94 0.12 25.38
C GLN A 396 24.36 -0.39 25.06
N PHE A 397 24.47 -1.52 24.34
CA PHE A 397 25.73 -2.10 23.85
C PHE A 397 25.89 -1.94 22.33
N GLY A 398 24.88 -1.38 21.64
CA GLY A 398 24.87 -1.21 20.19
C GLY A 398 24.42 -2.45 19.40
N GLN A 399 23.82 -3.45 20.05
CA GLN A 399 23.24 -4.61 19.37
C GLN A 399 21.78 -4.34 18.99
N SER A 400 21.31 -4.93 17.89
CA SER A 400 19.94 -4.72 17.39
C SER A 400 18.90 -5.45 18.25
N ILE A 401 17.83 -4.73 18.61
CA ILE A 401 16.72 -5.26 19.40
C ILE A 401 15.67 -5.85 18.45
N SER A 402 15.41 -7.15 18.57
CA SER A 402 14.47 -7.90 17.72
C SER A 402 12.99 -7.66 18.07
N ALA A 403 12.70 -7.32 19.33
CA ALA A 403 11.37 -6.99 19.82
C ALA A 403 11.38 -5.59 20.44
N LEU A 404 11.00 -4.58 19.65
CA LEU A 404 11.05 -3.18 20.06
C LEU A 404 9.99 -2.86 21.13
N PRO A 405 10.30 -2.00 22.12
CA PRO A 405 9.29 -1.45 23.02
C PRO A 405 8.33 -0.51 22.28
N SER A 406 7.21 -0.18 22.91
CA SER A 406 6.26 0.81 22.39
C SER A 406 6.94 2.17 22.15
N LEU A 407 6.96 2.62 20.90
CA LEU A 407 7.50 3.93 20.52
C LEU A 407 6.41 5.01 20.54
N THR A 408 6.75 6.19 21.05
CA THR A 408 5.90 7.38 21.01
C THR A 408 6.24 8.20 19.77
N TRP A 409 5.23 8.61 19.02
CA TRP A 409 5.36 9.43 17.82
C TRP A 409 4.82 10.84 18.11
N THR A 410 5.65 11.86 17.86
CA THR A 410 5.32 13.26 18.15
C THR A 410 5.48 14.12 16.90
N THR A 411 4.39 14.79 16.50
CA THR A 411 4.43 15.82 15.47
C THR A 411 5.00 17.11 16.06
N VAL A 412 6.14 17.57 15.53
CA VAL A 412 6.85 18.79 16.00
C VAL A 412 6.39 20.02 15.22
N LYS A 413 6.15 19.85 13.91
CA LYS A 413 5.57 20.85 13.02
C LYS A 413 4.73 20.14 11.96
N ALA A 414 3.58 20.69 11.62
CA ALA A 414 2.72 20.23 10.55
C ALA A 414 2.35 21.40 9.62
N PRO A 415 1.88 21.13 8.38
CA PRO A 415 1.12 22.10 7.60
C PRO A 415 -0.18 22.51 8.33
N ASN A 416 -0.78 23.64 7.94
CA ASN A 416 -2.00 24.16 8.57
C ASN A 416 -3.15 23.15 8.50
N GLY A 417 -3.74 22.83 9.66
CA GLY A 417 -4.79 21.80 9.80
C GLY A 417 -4.29 20.35 9.71
N GLY A 418 -2.99 20.14 9.49
CA GLY A 418 -2.37 18.81 9.41
C GLY A 418 -2.14 18.16 10.77
N GLN A 419 -2.53 16.90 10.87
CA GLN A 419 -2.21 15.95 11.93
C GLN A 419 -1.45 14.76 11.33
N ALA A 420 -0.44 14.26 12.06
CA ALA A 420 0.23 13.00 11.75
C ALA A 420 0.27 12.11 12.98
N SER A 421 -0.01 10.82 12.78
CA SER A 421 0.01 9.77 13.81
C SER A 421 0.85 8.58 13.35
N GLY A 422 1.53 7.93 14.30
CA GLY A 422 2.41 6.78 14.01
C GLY A 422 2.02 5.55 14.80
N THR A 423 2.12 4.39 14.16
CA THR A 423 1.97 3.06 14.77
C THR A 423 3.19 2.21 14.45
N LEU A 424 3.48 1.20 15.28
CA LEU A 424 4.57 0.25 15.08
C LEU A 424 4.04 -1.18 15.16
N SER A 425 4.35 -2.01 14.16
CA SER A 425 4.09 -3.45 14.15
C SER A 425 5.39 -4.21 13.95
N ARG A 426 5.89 -4.85 15.02
CA ARG A 426 7.24 -5.45 15.12
C ARG A 426 8.34 -4.42 14.81
N THR A 427 8.76 -4.33 13.55
CA THR A 427 9.78 -3.40 13.04
C THR A 427 9.23 -2.44 11.99
N THR A 428 8.01 -2.60 11.50
CA THR A 428 7.41 -1.70 10.49
C THR A 428 6.66 -0.58 11.20
N ALA A 429 7.15 0.66 11.06
CA ALA A 429 6.38 1.84 11.41
C ALA A 429 5.43 2.20 10.27
N SER A 430 4.18 2.54 10.59
CA SER A 430 3.22 3.12 9.65
C SER A 430 2.76 4.47 10.17
N LEU A 431 3.12 5.53 9.45
CA LEU A 431 2.66 6.90 9.72
C LEU A 431 1.44 7.21 8.86
N THR A 432 0.47 7.92 9.41
CA THR A 432 -0.74 8.37 8.72
C THR A 432 -0.84 9.89 8.78
N PHE A 433 -1.17 10.51 7.65
CA PHE A 433 -1.27 11.95 7.46
C PHE A 433 -2.71 12.36 7.11
N THR A 434 -3.01 13.65 7.28
CA THR A 434 -4.38 14.20 7.10
C THR A 434 -4.46 15.45 6.22
N ALA A 435 -3.31 16.03 5.84
CA ALA A 435 -3.18 17.16 4.91
C ALA A 435 -1.82 17.09 4.19
N PRO A 436 -1.67 17.70 2.99
CA PRO A 436 -0.39 17.74 2.28
C PRO A 436 0.57 18.80 2.88
N GLY A 437 1.86 18.63 2.63
CA GLY A 437 2.95 19.52 3.08
C GLY A 437 4.00 18.82 3.95
N ILE A 438 4.98 19.60 4.43
CA ILE A 438 6.13 19.07 5.19
C ILE A 438 5.79 18.93 6.68
N TYR A 439 5.78 17.68 7.16
CA TYR A 439 5.72 17.34 8.57
C TYR A 439 7.14 17.17 9.12
N SER A 440 7.42 17.80 10.26
CA SER A 440 8.62 17.52 11.06
C SER A 440 8.24 16.66 12.25
N LEU A 441 8.81 15.46 12.34
CA LEU A 441 8.38 14.40 13.25
C LEU A 441 9.53 13.96 14.17
N LYS A 442 9.16 13.44 15.34
CA LYS A 442 10.04 12.74 16.26
C LYS A 442 9.47 11.36 16.60
N VAL A 443 10.33 10.37 16.66
CA VAL A 443 10.07 9.07 17.28
C VAL A 443 10.90 8.94 18.54
N ALA A 444 10.30 8.45 19.63
CA ALA A 444 10.95 8.32 20.93
C ALA A 444 10.63 6.97 21.59
N GLY A 445 11.61 6.41 22.31
CA GLY A 445 11.43 5.21 23.12
C GLY A 445 12.50 5.13 24.21
N GLY A 446 12.07 5.16 25.48
CA GLY A 446 13.00 5.37 26.59
C GLY A 446 13.72 6.71 26.45
N THR A 447 15.06 6.68 26.42
CA THR A 447 15.90 7.87 26.19
C THR A 447 16.27 8.08 24.71
N ALA A 448 16.01 7.12 23.83
CA ALA A 448 16.33 7.24 22.40
C ALA A 448 15.30 8.13 21.69
N VAL A 449 15.76 9.13 20.94
CA VAL A 449 14.91 10.03 20.14
C VAL A 449 15.55 10.31 18.79
N THR A 450 14.78 10.15 17.71
CA THR A 450 15.21 10.42 16.32
C THR A 450 14.22 11.35 15.65
N ALA A 451 14.74 12.31 14.86
CA ALA A 451 13.96 13.38 14.22
C ALA A 451 14.17 13.41 12.70
N PHE A 452 13.09 13.52 11.94
CA PHE A 452 13.05 13.38 10.48
C PHE A 452 11.92 14.22 9.89
N GLN A 453 11.89 14.37 8.57
CA GLN A 453 10.84 15.09 7.84
C GLN A 453 10.18 14.21 6.78
N VAL A 454 8.87 14.39 6.61
CA VAL A 454 8.09 13.78 5.52
C VAL A 454 7.36 14.90 4.79
N ASN A 455 7.71 15.09 3.51
CA ASN A 455 6.94 15.94 2.60
C ASN A 455 5.81 15.10 2.00
N VAL A 456 4.58 15.41 2.38
CA VAL A 456 3.39 14.73 1.86
C VAL A 456 2.89 15.51 0.66
N GLU A 457 3.24 15.04 -0.53
CA GLU A 457 2.94 15.71 -1.79
C GLU A 457 1.44 15.69 -2.07
N ARG A 458 0.91 16.75 -2.70
CA ARG A 458 -0.51 16.87 -3.00
C ARG A 458 -0.81 16.19 -4.33
N THR A 459 -1.40 15.00 -4.29
CA THR A 459 -1.57 14.15 -5.48
C THR A 459 -3.05 13.95 -5.80
N SER A 460 -3.43 14.15 -7.07
CA SER A 460 -4.78 13.86 -7.56
C SER A 460 -5.08 12.36 -7.47
N THR A 461 -6.13 11.98 -6.75
CA THR A 461 -6.51 10.56 -6.56
C THR A 461 -7.87 10.20 -7.14
N THR A 462 -8.79 11.16 -7.22
CA THR A 462 -10.11 10.96 -7.82
C THR A 462 -10.51 12.15 -8.69
N LEU A 463 -11.37 11.89 -9.67
CA LEU A 463 -11.99 12.90 -10.52
C LEU A 463 -13.49 12.97 -10.18
N GLU A 464 -13.99 14.17 -9.87
CA GLU A 464 -15.40 14.40 -9.57
C GLU A 464 -16.03 15.23 -10.70
N ALA A 465 -17.17 14.75 -11.21
CA ALA A 465 -18.06 15.54 -12.05
C ALA A 465 -19.01 16.37 -11.17
N ILE A 466 -19.22 17.63 -11.55
CA ILE A 466 -19.96 18.62 -10.78
C ILE A 466 -21.04 19.21 -11.69
N ASN A 467 -22.26 19.36 -11.19
CA ASN A 467 -23.33 20.05 -11.91
C ASN A 467 -23.21 21.59 -11.80
N ALA A 468 -24.07 22.31 -12.53
CA ALA A 468 -24.14 23.78 -12.49
C ALA A 468 -24.45 24.37 -11.09
N SER A 469 -25.00 23.60 -10.14
CA SER A 469 -25.20 24.02 -8.74
C SER A 469 -24.01 23.65 -7.83
N ASN A 470 -22.80 23.51 -8.40
CA ASN A 470 -21.55 23.16 -7.72
C ASN A 470 -21.64 21.91 -6.82
N SER A 471 -22.52 20.98 -7.17
CA SER A 471 -22.81 19.75 -6.42
C SER A 471 -22.24 18.54 -7.15
N VAL A 472 -21.59 17.64 -6.42
CA VAL A 472 -20.98 16.42 -7.01
C VAL A 472 -22.08 15.51 -7.55
N ILE A 473 -21.93 15.08 -8.80
CA ILE A 473 -22.88 14.20 -9.49
C ILE A 473 -22.69 12.78 -8.96
N ASN A 474 -23.73 12.22 -8.35
CA ASN A 474 -23.73 10.84 -7.89
C ASN A 474 -23.86 9.88 -9.09
N PRO A 475 -22.87 9.01 -9.39
CA PRO A 475 -22.94 8.10 -10.53
C PRO A 475 -24.14 7.14 -10.53
N ARG A 476 -24.76 6.91 -9.37
CA ARG A 476 -25.93 6.02 -9.19
C ARG A 476 -27.28 6.72 -9.40
N VAL A 477 -27.32 8.04 -9.58
CA VAL A 477 -28.54 8.83 -9.75
C VAL A 477 -28.45 9.59 -11.08
N PRO A 478 -29.26 9.23 -12.11
CA PRO A 478 -29.20 9.90 -13.41
C PRO A 478 -29.53 11.39 -13.31
N LEU A 479 -28.64 12.24 -13.83
CA LEU A 479 -28.92 13.66 -13.99
C LEU A 479 -30.03 13.83 -15.03
N THR A 480 -31.21 14.28 -14.63
CA THR A 480 -32.36 14.40 -15.54
C THR A 480 -32.42 15.80 -16.16
N THR A 481 -32.59 15.88 -17.48
CA THR A 481 -32.78 17.16 -18.21
C THR A 481 -33.95 17.07 -19.19
N THR A 482 -34.66 18.17 -19.39
CA THR A 482 -35.68 18.38 -20.44
C THR A 482 -35.24 19.44 -21.47
N GLY A 483 -33.97 19.85 -21.41
CA GLY A 483 -33.32 20.66 -22.43
C GLY A 483 -32.57 19.81 -23.44
N THR A 484 -31.82 20.47 -24.32
CA THR A 484 -30.94 19.84 -25.31
C THR A 484 -29.52 19.62 -24.79
N SER A 485 -29.15 20.17 -23.63
CA SER A 485 -27.79 20.08 -23.08
C SER A 485 -27.75 20.04 -21.54
N VAL A 486 -26.57 19.73 -21.01
CA VAL A 486 -26.21 19.92 -19.59
C VAL A 486 -24.80 20.53 -19.47
N ALA A 487 -24.61 21.41 -18.49
CA ALA A 487 -23.30 21.98 -18.16
C ALA A 487 -22.68 21.23 -16.97
N ILE A 488 -21.50 20.66 -17.18
CA ILE A 488 -20.75 19.86 -16.21
C ILE A 488 -19.35 20.47 -16.02
N SER A 489 -18.92 20.66 -14.79
CA SER A 489 -17.52 20.98 -14.46
C SER A 489 -16.82 19.76 -13.90
N LEU A 490 -15.49 19.72 -14.01
CA LEU A 490 -14.65 18.70 -13.39
C LEU A 490 -13.78 19.33 -12.31
N ARG A 491 -13.55 18.59 -11.23
CA ARG A 491 -12.43 18.85 -10.31
C ARG A 491 -11.72 17.54 -9.98
N SER A 492 -10.40 17.59 -9.90
CA SER A 492 -9.65 16.54 -9.21
C SER A 492 -9.73 16.77 -7.71
N VAL A 493 -9.64 15.68 -6.95
CA VAL A 493 -9.60 15.69 -5.49
C VAL A 493 -8.35 14.96 -5.03
N ASP A 494 -7.67 15.55 -4.05
CA ASP A 494 -6.46 14.98 -3.49
C ASP A 494 -6.72 13.79 -2.56
N GLN A 495 -5.66 13.13 -2.11
CA GLN A 495 -5.75 11.96 -1.23
C GLN A 495 -6.42 12.24 0.13
N PHE A 496 -6.70 13.50 0.48
CA PHE A 496 -7.36 13.94 1.71
C PHE A 496 -8.83 14.34 1.52
N GLY A 497 -9.35 14.30 0.30
CA GLY A 497 -10.71 14.75 0.00
C GLY A 497 -10.83 16.26 -0.19
N LYS A 498 -9.73 16.97 -0.50
CA LYS A 498 -9.77 18.41 -0.82
C LYS A 498 -9.59 18.63 -2.33
N PRO A 499 -10.44 19.46 -2.97
CA PRO A 499 -10.37 19.66 -4.41
C PRO A 499 -9.14 20.49 -4.82
N PHE A 500 -8.71 20.32 -6.07
CA PHE A 500 -7.82 21.26 -6.75
C PHE A 500 -8.65 22.42 -7.32
N THR A 501 -8.03 23.60 -7.43
CA THR A 501 -8.67 24.86 -7.89
C THR A 501 -8.30 25.25 -9.32
N ALA A 502 -7.36 24.55 -9.96
CA ALA A 502 -7.01 24.77 -11.36
C ALA A 502 -8.01 24.07 -12.29
N PRO A 503 -8.40 24.68 -13.43
CA PRO A 503 -9.23 24.02 -14.44
C PRO A 503 -8.48 22.82 -15.05
N LEU A 504 -9.19 21.72 -15.26
CA LEU A 504 -8.63 20.50 -15.86
C LEU A 504 -8.94 20.42 -17.35
N SER A 505 -7.91 20.11 -18.15
CA SER A 505 -8.10 19.55 -19.49
C SER A 505 -8.52 18.09 -19.37
N ALA A 506 -9.62 17.72 -20.01
CA ALA A 506 -10.17 16.37 -19.97
C ALA A 506 -10.73 15.96 -21.34
N THR A 507 -10.58 14.67 -21.67
CA THR A 507 -11.28 14.06 -22.81
C THR A 507 -12.64 13.54 -22.36
N TRP A 508 -13.63 13.69 -23.23
CA TRP A 508 -15.02 13.33 -22.97
C TRP A 508 -15.52 12.33 -24.02
N SER A 509 -16.35 11.38 -23.60
CA SER A 509 -17.01 10.45 -24.52
C SER A 509 -18.33 9.93 -23.97
N VAL A 510 -19.19 9.46 -24.88
CA VAL A 510 -20.33 8.61 -24.54
C VAL A 510 -19.83 7.16 -24.45
N VAL A 511 -20.08 6.50 -23.33
CA VAL A 511 -19.77 5.06 -23.12
C VAL A 511 -20.90 4.19 -23.65
N SER A 512 -22.15 4.63 -23.42
CA SER A 512 -23.34 4.08 -24.04
C SER A 512 -24.42 5.17 -24.11
N GLY A 513 -25.31 5.06 -25.08
CA GLY A 513 -26.40 6.00 -25.32
C GLY A 513 -27.43 5.39 -26.26
N PRO A 514 -28.46 6.14 -26.67
CA PRO A 514 -29.44 5.67 -27.63
C PRO A 514 -28.79 5.33 -28.98
N ASN A 515 -29.38 4.42 -29.76
CA ASN A 515 -28.83 4.01 -31.05
C ASN A 515 -28.65 5.22 -32.00
N GLY A 516 -27.48 5.31 -32.62
CA GLY A 516 -27.11 6.38 -33.55
C GLY A 516 -26.89 7.77 -32.89
N ASN A 517 -26.77 7.85 -31.57
CA ASN A 517 -26.49 9.12 -30.88
C ASN A 517 -25.17 9.77 -31.32
N ASN A 518 -25.15 11.11 -31.30
CA ASN A 518 -24.02 11.94 -31.72
C ASN A 518 -23.82 13.12 -30.75
N ALA A 519 -23.84 12.85 -29.44
CA ALA A 519 -23.73 13.89 -28.42
C ALA A 519 -22.37 14.59 -28.46
N GLN A 520 -22.39 15.93 -28.49
CA GLN A 520 -21.21 16.79 -28.64
C GLN A 520 -20.73 17.35 -27.32
N PHE A 521 -19.42 17.61 -27.23
CA PHE A 521 -18.75 18.12 -26.03
C PHE A 521 -18.00 19.40 -26.35
N SER A 522 -18.39 20.53 -25.75
CA SER A 522 -17.69 21.82 -25.90
C SER A 522 -17.25 22.32 -24.54
N THR A 523 -15.95 22.63 -24.37
CA THR A 523 -15.39 23.05 -23.08
C THR A 523 -14.92 24.50 -23.13
N VAL A 524 -15.52 25.36 -22.30
CA VAL A 524 -15.20 26.78 -22.19
C VAL A 524 -14.91 27.11 -20.72
N ARG A 525 -13.74 27.68 -20.44
CA ARG A 525 -13.30 28.10 -19.09
C ARG A 525 -13.46 27.02 -17.99
N GLY A 526 -13.27 25.75 -18.33
CA GLY A 526 -13.38 24.61 -17.39
C GLY A 526 -14.82 24.10 -17.15
N VAL A 527 -15.81 24.64 -17.85
CA VAL A 527 -17.17 24.09 -17.93
C VAL A 527 -17.32 23.37 -19.27
N THR A 528 -17.72 22.10 -19.25
CA THR A 528 -18.06 21.34 -20.44
C THR A 528 -19.58 21.32 -20.61
N THR A 529 -20.05 21.89 -21.73
CA THR A 529 -21.41 21.71 -22.19
C THR A 529 -21.48 20.41 -22.99
N ILE A 530 -22.31 19.49 -22.52
CA ILE A 530 -22.69 18.27 -23.27
C ILE A 530 -24.00 18.60 -23.98
N THR A 531 -23.99 18.57 -25.31
CA THR A 531 -25.18 18.78 -26.15
C THR A 531 -25.63 17.45 -26.72
N PHE A 532 -26.87 17.07 -26.45
CA PHE A 532 -27.48 15.84 -26.93
C PHE A 532 -28.19 16.08 -28.26
N ASP A 533 -28.36 15.00 -29.02
CA ASP A 533 -28.98 14.99 -30.34
C ASP A 533 -30.35 14.28 -30.36
N ARG A 534 -30.66 13.53 -29.30
CA ARG A 534 -31.94 12.83 -29.08
C ARG A 534 -32.18 12.57 -27.60
N ALA A 535 -33.39 12.15 -27.26
CA ALA A 535 -33.74 11.77 -25.89
C ALA A 535 -33.33 10.32 -25.54
N GLY A 536 -33.24 10.01 -24.24
CA GLY A 536 -32.91 8.69 -23.71
C GLY A 536 -31.87 8.72 -22.58
N SER A 537 -31.39 7.53 -22.20
CA SER A 537 -30.33 7.37 -21.19
C SER A 537 -28.96 7.41 -21.86
N TYR A 538 -28.10 8.33 -21.42
CA TYR A 538 -26.69 8.42 -21.80
C TYR A 538 -25.80 8.09 -20.60
N THR A 539 -24.77 7.27 -20.79
CA THR A 539 -23.67 7.09 -19.84
C THR A 539 -22.45 7.84 -20.38
N VAL A 540 -22.09 8.94 -19.73
CA VAL A 540 -20.98 9.82 -20.14
C VAL A 540 -19.75 9.53 -19.28
N ARG A 541 -18.57 9.51 -19.91
CA ARG A 541 -17.26 9.43 -19.24
C ARG A 541 -16.44 10.67 -19.53
N ALA A 542 -15.79 11.19 -18.48
CA ALA A 542 -14.76 12.20 -18.57
C ALA A 542 -13.44 11.63 -18.03
N SER A 543 -12.33 11.88 -18.72
CA SER A 543 -11.00 11.38 -18.35
C SER A 543 -9.97 12.51 -18.32
N ALA A 544 -9.23 12.63 -17.22
CA ALA A 544 -8.17 13.61 -17.02
C ALA A 544 -6.91 12.88 -16.54
N GLY A 545 -5.91 12.76 -17.42
CA GLY A 545 -4.79 11.85 -17.22
C GLY A 545 -5.27 10.42 -16.97
N ASN A 546 -4.69 9.75 -15.97
CA ASN A 546 -5.04 8.36 -15.62
C ASN A 546 -6.34 8.22 -14.80
N SER A 547 -7.02 9.32 -14.47
CA SER A 547 -8.29 9.31 -13.72
C SER A 547 -9.48 9.50 -14.66
N SER A 548 -10.57 8.77 -14.43
CA SER A 548 -11.83 9.00 -15.16
C SER A 548 -13.06 8.83 -14.28
N VAL A 549 -14.07 9.68 -14.49
CA VAL A 549 -15.39 9.62 -13.86
C VAL A 549 -16.43 9.25 -14.90
N THR A 550 -17.42 8.44 -14.51
CA THR A 550 -18.55 8.04 -15.36
C THR A 550 -19.85 8.31 -14.63
N PHE A 551 -20.83 8.90 -15.31
CA PHE A 551 -22.15 9.23 -14.74
C PHE A 551 -23.24 9.14 -15.80
N ASN A 552 -24.48 8.98 -15.35
CA ASN A 552 -25.64 8.85 -16.24
C ASN A 552 -26.38 10.18 -16.37
N VAL A 553 -26.83 10.50 -17.59
CA VAL A 553 -27.72 11.62 -17.90
C VAL A 553 -28.98 11.05 -18.55
N GLN A 554 -30.13 11.33 -17.95
CA GLN A 554 -31.43 10.99 -18.52
C GLN A 554 -32.00 12.21 -19.24
N VAL A 555 -31.94 12.18 -20.57
CA VAL A 555 -32.55 13.20 -21.43
C VAL A 555 -34.02 12.81 -21.61
N ALA A 556 -34.92 13.45 -20.87
CA ALA A 556 -36.34 13.20 -20.96
C ALA A 556 -36.94 13.96 -22.15
N GLN A 557 -37.76 13.29 -22.97
CA GLN A 557 -38.57 13.98 -23.98
C GLN A 557 -39.55 14.92 -23.29
N ARG A 558 -39.66 16.15 -23.79
CA ARG A 558 -40.82 17.01 -23.58
C ARG A 558 -41.36 17.43 -24.94
N ILE A 559 -42.67 17.62 -25.04
CA ILE A 559 -43.25 18.28 -26.23
C ILE A 559 -42.64 19.69 -26.31
N ALA A 560 -42.07 20.03 -27.46
CA ALA A 560 -41.39 21.29 -27.72
C ALA A 560 -42.09 22.09 -28.82
N THR A 561 -42.46 21.42 -29.92
CA THR A 561 -43.39 21.95 -30.92
C THR A 561 -44.61 21.04 -31.03
N LEU A 562 -45.68 21.58 -31.61
CA LEU A 562 -46.86 20.82 -31.99
C LEU A 562 -47.06 21.04 -33.49
N HIS A 563 -47.23 19.96 -34.22
CA HIS A 563 -47.52 19.95 -35.65
C HIS A 563 -48.93 19.38 -35.86
N LEU A 564 -49.56 19.79 -36.96
CA LEU A 564 -50.80 19.19 -37.44
C LEU A 564 -50.49 18.39 -38.69
N SER A 565 -51.04 17.18 -38.77
CA SER A 565 -51.04 16.34 -39.96
C SER A 565 -52.49 16.09 -40.40
N PRO A 566 -52.85 16.37 -41.67
CA PRO A 566 -52.04 17.10 -42.65
C PRO A 566 -51.88 18.59 -42.25
N GLY A 567 -50.73 19.19 -42.59
CA GLY A 567 -50.37 20.56 -42.18
C GLY A 567 -51.04 21.67 -42.98
N SER A 568 -51.56 21.32 -44.16
CA SER A 568 -52.50 22.08 -44.96
C SER A 568 -53.51 21.08 -45.54
N ALA A 569 -54.73 21.52 -45.81
CA ALA A 569 -55.78 20.62 -46.28
C ALA A 569 -56.74 21.36 -47.21
N SER A 570 -57.20 20.65 -48.24
CA SER A 570 -58.23 21.10 -49.15
C SER A 570 -59.32 20.03 -49.22
N LEU A 571 -60.55 20.37 -48.85
CA LEU A 571 -61.62 19.40 -48.62
C LEU A 571 -62.89 19.73 -49.38
N ASP A 572 -63.53 18.69 -49.91
CA ASP A 572 -64.84 18.83 -50.55
C ASP A 572 -65.91 19.27 -49.53
N ALA A 573 -66.87 20.09 -49.96
CA ALA A 573 -67.95 20.58 -49.10
C ALA A 573 -68.70 19.43 -48.39
N GLY A 574 -68.74 19.47 -47.05
CA GLY A 574 -69.35 18.41 -46.23
C GLY A 574 -68.47 17.18 -45.95
N ALA A 575 -67.29 17.05 -46.58
CA ALA A 575 -66.38 15.92 -46.39
C ALA A 575 -65.74 15.89 -45.00
N ARG A 576 -65.15 14.75 -44.63
CA ARG A 576 -64.48 14.52 -43.34
C ARG A 576 -63.01 14.23 -43.52
N LEU A 577 -62.18 14.79 -42.66
CA LEU A 577 -60.74 14.55 -42.61
C LEU A 577 -60.28 14.32 -41.17
N GLN A 578 -59.48 13.29 -40.95
CA GLN A 578 -58.90 12.98 -39.65
C GLN A 578 -57.62 13.78 -39.45
N PHE A 579 -57.69 14.89 -38.72
CA PHE A 579 -56.48 15.58 -38.28
C PHE A 579 -55.82 14.82 -37.13
N ARG A 580 -54.50 14.79 -37.14
CA ARG A 580 -53.67 14.28 -36.05
C ARG A 580 -52.78 15.41 -35.57
N ALA A 581 -52.75 15.62 -34.26
CA ALA A 581 -51.73 16.45 -33.65
C ALA A 581 -50.51 15.56 -33.40
N GLU A 582 -49.34 16.03 -33.80
CA GLU A 582 -48.06 15.36 -33.59
C GLU A 582 -47.15 16.29 -32.80
N GLY A 583 -46.82 15.90 -31.56
CA GLY A 583 -45.86 16.66 -30.76
C GLY A 583 -44.45 16.19 -31.09
N LEU A 584 -43.58 17.12 -31.44
CA LEU A 584 -42.15 16.82 -31.57
C LEU A 584 -41.43 17.17 -30.26
N ASP A 585 -40.40 16.38 -29.94
CA ASP A 585 -39.54 16.60 -28.78
C ASP A 585 -38.59 17.77 -28.99
N GLN A 586 -37.78 18.08 -27.96
CA GLN A 586 -36.82 19.20 -28.04
C GLN A 586 -35.67 19.01 -29.05
N PHE A 587 -35.65 17.89 -29.79
CA PHE A 587 -34.72 17.58 -30.88
C PHE A 587 -35.44 17.40 -32.23
N GLY A 588 -36.77 17.56 -32.29
CA GLY A 588 -37.58 17.36 -33.50
C GLY A 588 -38.07 15.94 -33.74
N ASN A 589 -37.86 14.99 -32.81
CA ASN A 589 -38.34 13.61 -32.97
C ASN A 589 -39.80 13.47 -32.49
N PRO A 590 -40.64 12.63 -33.13
CA PRO A 590 -42.04 12.49 -32.74
C PRO A 590 -42.23 11.84 -31.37
N ILE A 591 -43.20 12.34 -30.60
CA ILE A 591 -43.62 11.81 -29.30
C ILE A 591 -44.93 11.02 -29.47
N THR A 592 -44.90 9.75 -29.10
CA THR A 592 -46.03 8.81 -29.30
C THR A 592 -47.18 8.95 -28.30
N SER A 593 -47.01 9.73 -27.22
CA SER A 593 -48.07 10.00 -26.24
C SER A 593 -48.11 11.48 -25.86
N LEU A 594 -49.20 12.15 -26.26
CA LEU A 594 -49.32 13.61 -26.22
C LEU A 594 -50.26 14.14 -25.12
N GLY A 595 -50.89 13.24 -24.35
CA GLY A 595 -51.95 13.59 -23.41
C GLY A 595 -53.25 14.00 -24.11
N ALA A 596 -54.11 14.74 -23.41
CA ALA A 596 -55.42 15.17 -23.92
C ALA A 596 -55.28 16.40 -24.85
N VAL A 597 -55.36 16.16 -26.15
CA VAL A 597 -55.38 17.22 -27.18
C VAL A 597 -56.76 17.90 -27.19
N THR A 598 -56.77 19.22 -27.06
CA THR A 598 -57.99 20.03 -27.21
C THR A 598 -58.10 20.56 -28.64
N TRP A 599 -59.24 20.32 -29.29
CA TRP A 599 -59.48 20.68 -30.69
C TRP A 599 -60.49 21.82 -30.82
N SER A 600 -60.27 22.70 -31.80
CA SER A 600 -61.22 23.73 -32.21
C SER A 600 -61.11 23.99 -33.72
N ALA A 601 -62.19 24.41 -34.36
CA ALA A 601 -62.20 24.68 -35.80
C ALA A 601 -63.16 25.83 -36.17
N THR A 602 -62.90 26.43 -37.33
CA THR A 602 -63.78 27.39 -38.02
C THR A 602 -64.09 26.86 -39.43
N GLY A 603 -65.18 27.30 -40.06
CA GLY A 603 -65.59 26.82 -41.39
C GLY A 603 -66.15 25.39 -41.42
N GLY A 604 -66.27 24.72 -40.27
CA GLY A 604 -66.78 23.36 -40.12
C GLY A 604 -66.89 22.98 -38.65
N SER A 605 -66.89 21.68 -38.34
CA SER A 605 -66.91 21.15 -36.96
C SER A 605 -65.80 20.13 -36.75
N ILE A 606 -65.29 19.96 -35.52
CA ILE A 606 -64.26 18.97 -35.20
C ILE A 606 -64.58 18.20 -33.93
N SER A 607 -64.32 16.90 -33.93
CA SER A 607 -64.49 16.04 -32.75
C SER A 607 -63.30 16.14 -31.80
N SER A 608 -63.48 15.69 -30.55
CA SER A 608 -62.38 15.52 -29.59
C SER A 608 -61.31 14.52 -30.06
N GLY A 609 -61.63 13.66 -31.03
CA GLY A 609 -60.68 12.76 -31.68
C GLY A 609 -59.94 13.37 -32.88
N GLY A 610 -60.13 14.66 -33.19
CA GLY A 610 -59.49 15.34 -34.33
C GLY A 610 -60.16 15.12 -35.69
N LEU A 611 -61.28 14.39 -35.74
CA LEU A 611 -62.04 14.21 -36.98
C LEU A 611 -62.81 15.50 -37.29
N PHE A 612 -62.35 16.24 -38.29
CA PHE A 612 -63.00 17.43 -38.82
C PHE A 612 -64.06 17.05 -39.87
N GLN A 613 -65.11 17.85 -39.96
CA GLN A 613 -66.06 17.87 -41.06
C GLN A 613 -66.15 19.29 -41.62
N ALA A 614 -65.89 19.43 -42.92
CA ALA A 614 -66.01 20.69 -43.63
C ALA A 614 -67.47 21.17 -43.68
N GLY A 615 -67.68 22.48 -43.56
CA GLY A 615 -68.97 23.10 -43.80
C GLY A 615 -69.38 23.08 -45.28
N VAL A 616 -70.60 23.52 -45.56
CA VAL A 616 -71.19 23.56 -46.91
C VAL A 616 -71.35 24.98 -47.49
N GLN A 617 -70.82 26.00 -46.79
CA GLN A 617 -70.98 27.43 -47.14
C GLN A 617 -69.72 28.29 -46.84
N GLY A 618 -68.55 27.67 -46.68
CA GLY A 618 -67.27 28.39 -46.54
C GLY A 618 -66.36 28.08 -47.72
N ASN A 619 -65.44 29.00 -48.05
CA ASN A 619 -64.32 28.73 -48.98
C ASN A 619 -63.03 28.33 -48.24
N THR A 620 -62.97 28.60 -46.93
CA THR A 620 -61.82 28.29 -46.07
C THR A 620 -62.28 27.76 -44.72
N PHE A 621 -61.39 27.02 -44.07
CA PHE A 621 -61.55 26.52 -42.72
C PHE A 621 -60.23 26.62 -41.96
N GLN A 622 -60.29 26.67 -40.63
CA GLN A 622 -59.10 26.60 -39.78
C GLN A 622 -59.28 25.46 -38.78
N VAL A 623 -58.25 24.65 -38.55
CA VAL A 623 -58.21 23.64 -37.49
C VAL A 623 -57.07 23.97 -36.54
N THR A 624 -57.34 23.95 -35.24
CA THR A 624 -56.37 24.20 -34.19
C THR A 624 -56.38 23.08 -33.16
N ALA A 625 -55.20 22.51 -32.90
CA ALA A 625 -54.95 21.60 -31.78
C ALA A 625 -54.16 22.34 -30.68
N ARG A 626 -54.50 22.07 -29.42
CA ARG A 626 -53.84 22.64 -28.24
C ARG A 626 -53.45 21.57 -27.22
N ILE A 627 -52.26 21.70 -26.65
CA ILE A 627 -51.75 20.89 -25.53
C ILE A 627 -51.11 21.84 -24.52
N GLY A 628 -51.80 22.10 -23.40
CA GLY A 628 -51.37 23.09 -22.43
C GLY A 628 -51.27 24.48 -23.07
N GLN A 629 -50.05 25.04 -23.11
CA GLN A 629 -49.75 26.33 -23.75
C GLN A 629 -49.32 26.21 -25.23
N LEU A 630 -48.99 25.01 -25.71
CA LEU A 630 -48.62 24.80 -27.12
C LEU A 630 -49.87 24.70 -27.99
N SER A 631 -49.82 25.32 -29.18
CA SER A 631 -50.89 25.21 -30.17
C SER A 631 -50.36 25.17 -31.58
N ALA A 632 -50.90 24.23 -32.36
CA ALA A 632 -50.73 24.15 -33.80
C ALA A 632 -52.02 24.60 -34.47
N SER A 633 -51.93 25.40 -35.53
CA SER A 633 -53.07 25.83 -36.33
C SER A 633 -52.74 25.69 -37.81
N MET A 634 -53.64 25.05 -38.56
CA MET A 634 -53.61 25.01 -40.02
C MET A 634 -54.80 25.79 -40.59
N SER A 635 -54.59 26.46 -41.72
CA SER A 635 -55.66 27.07 -42.52
C SER A 635 -55.76 26.31 -43.84
N GLY A 636 -56.98 25.99 -44.26
CA GLY A 636 -57.26 25.14 -45.42
C GLY A 636 -58.42 25.67 -46.24
N THR A 637 -58.61 25.10 -47.42
CA THR A 637 -59.67 25.47 -48.37
C THR A 637 -60.81 24.45 -48.33
N ILE A 638 -62.04 24.94 -48.43
CA ILE A 638 -63.17 24.08 -48.80
C ILE A 638 -63.37 24.28 -50.30
N VAL A 639 -63.32 23.19 -51.04
CA VAL A 639 -63.41 23.15 -52.51
C VAL A 639 -64.72 22.46 -52.91
N ALA A 640 -65.22 22.76 -54.10
CA ALA A 640 -66.33 22.02 -54.69
C ALA A 640 -65.80 20.70 -55.25
N ALA A 641 -66.45 19.58 -54.93
CA ALA A 641 -65.96 18.23 -55.23
C ALA A 641 -65.50 18.07 -56.69
N GLY A 642 -64.22 17.79 -56.90
CA GLY A 642 -63.64 17.88 -58.25
C GLY A 642 -62.20 17.42 -58.48
N ALA A 643 -61.34 17.29 -57.46
CA ALA A 643 -59.90 17.06 -57.67
C ALA A 643 -59.60 15.72 -58.36
N HIS A 644 -60.07 14.59 -57.81
CA HIS A 644 -59.80 13.25 -58.37
C HIS A 644 -60.53 12.98 -59.69
N SER A 645 -61.64 13.67 -59.96
CA SER A 645 -62.34 13.59 -61.26
C SER A 645 -61.60 14.26 -62.43
N SER A 646 -60.47 14.94 -62.18
CA SER A 646 -59.60 15.45 -63.25
C SER A 646 -58.74 14.38 -63.93
N LEU A 647 -58.48 13.25 -63.25
CA LEU A 647 -57.83 12.07 -63.83
C LEU A 647 -58.85 11.34 -64.73
N THR A 648 -58.47 11.02 -65.95
CA THR A 648 -59.32 10.43 -67.01
C THR A 648 -59.40 8.90 -66.93
N ASN A 649 -58.28 8.22 -66.71
CA ASN A 649 -58.18 6.77 -66.63
C ASN A 649 -58.79 6.27 -65.31
N SER A 650 -59.75 5.33 -65.37
CA SER A 650 -60.49 4.86 -64.20
C SER A 650 -59.65 4.02 -63.22
N ALA A 651 -58.65 3.28 -63.70
CA ALA A 651 -57.78 2.47 -62.85
C ALA A 651 -56.79 3.36 -62.09
N LEU A 652 -56.12 4.29 -62.79
CA LEU A 652 -55.26 5.30 -62.18
C LEU A 652 -56.02 6.18 -61.21
N ARG A 653 -57.21 6.69 -61.59
CA ARG A 653 -58.06 7.47 -60.69
C ARG A 653 -58.35 6.70 -59.40
N SER A 654 -58.69 5.42 -59.49
CA SER A 654 -59.00 4.59 -58.32
C SER A 654 -57.76 4.35 -57.45
N LEU A 655 -56.61 4.04 -58.05
CA LEU A 655 -55.35 3.85 -57.34
C LEU A 655 -54.90 5.14 -56.63
N VAL A 656 -54.82 6.25 -57.36
CA VAL A 656 -54.44 7.56 -56.81
C VAL A 656 -55.41 7.99 -55.71
N SER A 657 -56.72 7.77 -55.86
CA SER A 657 -57.70 8.06 -54.79
C SER A 657 -57.49 7.22 -53.53
N SER A 658 -56.92 6.01 -53.65
CA SER A 658 -56.62 5.13 -52.51
C SER A 658 -55.27 5.42 -51.83
N LEU A 659 -54.25 5.84 -52.60
CA LEU A 659 -52.93 6.17 -52.08
C LEU A 659 -52.90 7.60 -51.51
N HIS A 660 -53.50 8.57 -52.19
CA HIS A 660 -53.68 9.96 -51.71
C HIS A 660 -54.75 10.10 -50.61
N ALA A 661 -55.03 9.03 -49.86
CA ALA A 661 -55.98 9.04 -48.75
C ALA A 661 -55.46 9.81 -47.51
N ASP A 662 -54.14 9.99 -47.39
CA ASP A 662 -53.50 10.86 -46.40
C ASP A 662 -53.36 12.33 -46.87
N SER A 663 -53.79 12.63 -48.11
CA SER A 663 -53.59 13.89 -48.84
C SER A 663 -52.16 14.18 -49.32
N SER A 664 -51.34 13.16 -49.54
CA SER A 664 -50.00 13.23 -50.13
C SER A 664 -49.76 12.08 -51.12
N ILE A 665 -48.58 12.04 -51.75
CA ILE A 665 -48.06 10.87 -52.48
C ILE A 665 -46.58 10.75 -52.10
N SER A 666 -46.21 9.65 -51.44
CA SER A 666 -44.81 9.35 -51.10
C SER A 666 -44.02 8.83 -52.32
N ARG A 667 -42.69 8.73 -52.17
CA ARG A 667 -41.82 8.12 -53.19
C ARG A 667 -42.29 6.71 -53.59
N LEU A 668 -42.66 5.88 -52.62
CA LEU A 668 -43.06 4.49 -52.88
C LEU A 668 -44.41 4.41 -53.60
N GLU A 669 -45.34 5.31 -53.28
CA GLU A 669 -46.65 5.39 -53.93
C GLU A 669 -46.54 5.96 -55.34
N MET A 670 -45.67 6.94 -55.57
CA MET A 670 -45.38 7.45 -56.92
C MET A 670 -44.77 6.35 -57.80
N ILE A 671 -43.86 5.52 -57.26
CA ILE A 671 -43.32 4.34 -57.96
C ILE A 671 -44.43 3.31 -58.25
N GLN A 672 -45.35 3.06 -57.31
CA GLN A 672 -46.50 2.17 -57.54
C GLN A 672 -47.43 2.69 -58.63
N ILE A 673 -47.74 4.00 -58.63
CA ILE A 673 -48.56 4.65 -59.65
C ILE A 673 -47.88 4.54 -61.02
N LEU A 674 -46.59 4.88 -61.13
CA LEU A 674 -45.84 4.76 -62.39
C LEU A 674 -45.76 3.31 -62.88
N ARG A 675 -45.60 2.32 -61.99
CA ARG A 675 -45.58 0.89 -62.34
C ARG A 675 -46.97 0.26 -62.55
N SER A 676 -48.06 1.00 -62.30
CA SER A 676 -49.43 0.55 -62.59
C SER A 676 -49.91 0.88 -64.01
N VAL A 677 -49.09 1.61 -64.78
CA VAL A 677 -49.39 2.10 -66.13
C VAL A 677 -48.86 1.15 -67.21
N GLY A 678 -49.60 1.02 -68.32
CA GLY A 678 -49.24 0.15 -69.43
C GLY A 678 -49.33 -1.34 -69.09
N THR A 679 -50.35 -1.72 -68.30
CA THR A 679 -50.59 -3.12 -67.90
C THR A 679 -51.05 -4.04 -69.04
N ASP A 680 -51.43 -3.46 -70.19
CA ASP A 680 -51.64 -4.15 -71.48
C ASP A 680 -50.35 -4.28 -72.31
N GLY A 681 -49.24 -3.67 -71.85
CA GLY A 681 -47.92 -3.67 -72.48
C GLY A 681 -47.47 -2.31 -73.03
N VAL A 682 -48.36 -1.32 -73.16
CA VAL A 682 -48.06 0.01 -73.76
C VAL A 682 -48.71 1.16 -73.01
N VAL A 683 -48.05 2.31 -72.94
CA VAL A 683 -48.57 3.49 -72.25
C VAL A 683 -49.63 4.19 -73.10
N GLY A 684 -50.88 4.18 -72.63
CA GLY A 684 -52.02 4.81 -73.30
C GLY A 684 -52.00 6.34 -73.29
N SER A 685 -52.89 6.94 -74.10
CA SER A 685 -53.10 8.40 -74.15
C SER A 685 -53.48 8.97 -72.79
N ASP A 686 -54.49 8.33 -72.18
CA ASP A 686 -55.17 8.78 -70.98
C ASP A 686 -54.28 8.56 -69.75
N GLU A 687 -53.52 7.46 -69.74
CA GLU A 687 -52.50 7.21 -68.71
C GLU A 687 -51.39 8.25 -68.73
N LEU A 688 -50.85 8.58 -69.91
CA LEU A 688 -49.78 9.58 -70.02
C LEU A 688 -50.28 10.99 -69.73
N ALA A 689 -51.53 11.30 -70.08
CA ALA A 689 -52.19 12.56 -69.72
C ALA A 689 -52.36 12.67 -68.20
N ASP A 690 -52.87 11.62 -67.55
CA ASP A 690 -53.08 11.57 -66.10
C ASP A 690 -51.76 11.64 -65.32
N LEU A 691 -50.73 10.90 -65.75
CA LEU A 691 -49.40 10.98 -65.14
C LEU A 691 -48.79 12.38 -65.27
N ARG A 692 -48.93 13.04 -66.43
CA ARG A 692 -48.44 14.41 -66.66
C ARG A 692 -49.24 15.45 -65.85
N LEU A 693 -50.55 15.26 -65.72
CA LEU A 693 -51.39 16.08 -64.86
C LEU A 693 -50.95 15.94 -63.40
N LEU A 694 -50.77 14.71 -62.91
CA LEU A 694 -50.40 14.38 -61.53
C LEU A 694 -49.12 15.09 -61.08
N VAL A 695 -48.06 15.07 -61.92
CA VAL A 695 -46.76 15.70 -61.63
C VAL A 695 -46.70 17.21 -61.99
N SER A 696 -47.74 17.77 -62.61
CA SER A 696 -47.79 19.21 -62.90
C SER A 696 -47.74 20.04 -61.61
N SER A 697 -47.28 21.30 -61.67
CA SER A 697 -47.20 22.17 -60.49
C SER A 697 -48.58 22.58 -59.95
N ASN A 698 -49.62 22.44 -60.77
CA ASN A 698 -50.97 22.93 -60.49
C ASN A 698 -51.95 21.76 -60.24
N SER A 699 -51.43 20.55 -59.99
CA SER A 699 -52.21 19.30 -60.03
C SER A 699 -53.20 19.11 -58.89
N GLY A 700 -53.09 19.89 -57.81
CA GLY A 700 -53.87 19.70 -56.58
C GLY A 700 -53.41 18.53 -55.70
N PHE A 701 -52.64 17.58 -56.24
CA PHE A 701 -52.03 16.49 -55.49
C PHE A 701 -50.74 16.96 -54.81
N LEU A 702 -50.63 16.77 -53.50
CA LEU A 702 -49.40 17.05 -52.76
C LEU A 702 -48.44 15.86 -52.89
N MET A 703 -47.14 16.15 -52.99
CA MET A 703 -46.04 15.18 -52.94
C MET A 703 -44.73 15.93 -52.66
N PRO A 704 -43.69 15.30 -52.09
CA PRO A 704 -42.39 15.93 -51.89
C PRO A 704 -41.77 16.41 -53.21
N THR A 705 -41.09 17.55 -53.21
CA THR A 705 -40.53 18.17 -54.44
C THR A 705 -39.65 17.21 -55.24
N TYR A 706 -38.74 16.48 -54.57
CA TYR A 706 -37.87 15.51 -55.23
C TYR A 706 -38.63 14.34 -55.87
N VAL A 707 -39.76 13.91 -55.30
CA VAL A 707 -40.63 12.89 -55.89
C VAL A 707 -41.34 13.44 -57.13
N ARG A 708 -41.75 14.72 -57.11
CA ARG A 708 -42.38 15.38 -58.25
C ARG A 708 -41.41 15.52 -59.43
N GLU A 709 -40.20 16.03 -59.20
CA GLU A 709 -39.25 16.24 -60.30
C GLU A 709 -38.73 14.89 -60.86
N LEU A 710 -38.35 13.92 -60.01
CA LEU A 710 -38.01 12.56 -60.50
C LEU A 710 -39.16 11.89 -61.28
N ALA A 711 -40.42 12.14 -60.91
CA ALA A 711 -41.56 11.65 -61.68
C ALA A 711 -41.77 12.43 -62.99
N ARG A 712 -41.41 13.72 -63.05
CA ARG A 712 -41.38 14.49 -64.31
C ARG A 712 -40.31 13.97 -65.24
N ASP A 713 -39.13 13.62 -64.75
CA ASP A 713 -38.08 13.05 -65.60
C ASP A 713 -38.47 11.71 -66.21
N VAL A 714 -39.35 10.94 -65.55
CA VAL A 714 -39.95 9.73 -66.13
C VAL A 714 -41.00 10.06 -67.21
N VAL A 715 -41.85 11.09 -67.03
CA VAL A 715 -43.08 11.26 -67.86
C VAL A 715 -43.06 12.47 -68.81
N GLN A 716 -42.12 13.39 -68.66
CA GLN A 716 -41.88 14.54 -69.54
C GLN A 716 -40.66 14.28 -70.45
N SER A 717 -40.12 15.33 -71.08
CA SER A 717 -38.97 15.21 -71.98
C SER A 717 -37.68 15.66 -71.29
N ASN A 718 -36.83 14.69 -70.90
CA ASN A 718 -35.48 14.94 -70.38
C ASN A 718 -34.43 14.44 -71.39
N PRO A 719 -33.32 15.18 -71.68
CA PRO A 719 -32.25 14.71 -72.56
C PRO A 719 -31.63 13.36 -72.16
N ALA A 720 -31.50 13.11 -70.85
CA ALA A 720 -30.92 11.88 -70.31
C ALA A 720 -31.75 10.62 -70.63
N ASN A 721 -33.04 10.76 -70.93
CA ASN A 721 -33.88 9.63 -71.34
C ASN A 721 -33.53 9.07 -72.73
N SER A 722 -32.66 9.74 -73.49
CA SER A 722 -32.14 9.23 -74.77
C SER A 722 -31.39 7.90 -74.64
N LYS A 723 -30.86 7.58 -73.44
CA LYS A 723 -30.14 6.35 -73.14
C LYS A 723 -30.57 5.71 -71.82
N PHE A 724 -30.39 4.39 -71.74
CA PHE A 724 -30.42 3.62 -70.51
C PHE A 724 -29.34 2.53 -70.57
N ARG A 725 -28.41 2.51 -69.61
CA ARG A 725 -27.27 1.58 -69.53
C ARG A 725 -26.44 1.53 -70.81
N GLY A 726 -26.20 2.71 -71.39
CA GLY A 726 -25.49 2.89 -72.67
C GLY A 726 -26.28 2.46 -73.92
N GLN A 727 -27.45 1.83 -73.79
CA GLN A 727 -28.31 1.47 -74.91
C GLN A 727 -29.26 2.63 -75.26
N THR A 728 -29.68 2.73 -76.53
CA THR A 728 -30.70 3.68 -76.97
C THR A 728 -32.02 3.42 -76.24
N ALA A 729 -32.58 4.48 -75.65
CA ALA A 729 -33.89 4.47 -75.00
C ALA A 729 -34.81 5.51 -75.68
N GLY A 730 -35.49 6.36 -74.92
CA GLY A 730 -36.35 7.42 -75.44
C GLY A 730 -37.18 8.10 -74.35
N ASN A 731 -37.74 9.26 -74.67
CA ASN A 731 -38.67 9.96 -73.80
C ASN A 731 -40.07 9.31 -73.83
N LEU A 732 -40.77 9.35 -72.69
CA LEU A 732 -42.07 8.71 -72.56
C LEU A 732 -43.12 9.40 -73.44
N SER A 733 -43.81 8.59 -74.24
CA SER A 733 -44.76 9.01 -75.28
C SER A 733 -45.90 8.00 -75.40
N VAL A 734 -47.03 8.41 -75.99
CA VAL A 734 -48.18 7.51 -76.19
C VAL A 734 -47.76 6.35 -77.10
N GLY A 735 -48.02 5.12 -76.69
CA GLY A 735 -47.55 3.90 -77.35
C GLY A 735 -46.13 3.45 -76.96
N SER A 736 -45.46 4.14 -76.03
CA SER A 736 -44.22 3.64 -75.41
C SER A 736 -44.47 2.30 -74.72
N SER A 737 -43.52 1.36 -74.79
CA SER A 737 -43.66 0.07 -74.10
C SER A 737 -43.57 0.23 -72.58
N ALA A 738 -44.26 -0.66 -71.85
CA ALA A 738 -44.12 -0.77 -70.39
C ALA A 738 -42.66 -1.05 -69.97
N THR A 739 -41.86 -1.69 -70.84
CA THR A 739 -40.41 -1.87 -70.64
C THR A 739 -39.65 -0.54 -70.63
N LEU A 740 -39.97 0.40 -71.55
CA LEU A 740 -39.36 1.73 -71.53
C LEU A 740 -39.75 2.48 -70.25
N LEU A 741 -41.02 2.47 -69.88
CA LEU A 741 -41.50 3.09 -68.65
C LEU A 741 -40.76 2.53 -67.41
N ASN A 742 -40.64 1.21 -67.28
CA ASN A 742 -39.91 0.61 -66.16
C ASN A 742 -38.41 0.93 -66.18
N ASN A 743 -37.75 0.98 -67.35
CA ASN A 743 -36.36 1.43 -67.45
C ASN A 743 -36.19 2.89 -66.97
N LEU A 744 -37.11 3.79 -67.31
CA LEU A 744 -37.09 5.18 -66.84
C LEU A 744 -37.34 5.27 -65.33
N ILE A 745 -38.30 4.51 -64.78
CA ILE A 745 -38.52 4.43 -63.32
C ILE A 745 -37.24 3.95 -62.62
N ASP A 746 -36.60 2.91 -63.14
CA ASP A 746 -35.37 2.35 -62.57
C ASP A 746 -34.18 3.32 -62.70
N LYS A 747 -34.11 4.12 -63.78
CA LYS A 747 -33.15 5.24 -63.92
C LYS A 747 -33.34 6.27 -62.81
N TRP A 748 -34.50 6.92 -62.77
CA TRP A 748 -34.72 8.11 -61.94
C TRP A 748 -34.99 7.79 -60.46
N PHE A 749 -35.73 6.73 -60.16
CA PHE A 749 -36.05 6.36 -58.78
C PHE A 749 -35.07 5.36 -58.15
N LEU A 750 -34.36 4.52 -58.92
CA LEU A 750 -33.46 3.49 -58.38
C LEU A 750 -31.98 3.70 -58.72
N GLY A 751 -31.64 4.74 -59.48
CA GLY A 751 -30.26 5.02 -59.90
C GLY A 751 -29.62 3.92 -60.73
N ALA A 752 -30.45 3.14 -61.44
CA ALA A 752 -30.06 1.88 -62.08
C ALA A 752 -29.25 2.06 -63.37
N ASP A 753 -29.09 3.31 -63.83
CA ASP A 753 -28.33 3.70 -65.02
C ASP A 753 -26.96 4.28 -64.64
N LEU A 754 -26.00 3.39 -64.42
CA LEU A 754 -24.68 3.73 -63.86
C LEU A 754 -23.81 4.46 -64.90
N PRO A 755 -23.07 5.53 -64.53
CA PRO A 755 -22.13 6.19 -65.42
C PRO A 755 -21.09 5.23 -66.03
N LEU A 756 -20.66 5.49 -67.26
CA LEU A 756 -19.53 4.77 -67.82
C LEU A 756 -18.24 5.10 -67.04
N ILE A 757 -17.51 4.04 -66.69
CA ILE A 757 -16.22 4.10 -65.98
C ILE A 757 -15.12 4.55 -66.95
N ALA A 758 -14.30 5.51 -66.52
CA ALA A 758 -13.08 5.94 -67.18
C ALA A 758 -11.86 5.16 -66.64
N GLY A 759 -11.16 4.44 -67.51
CA GLY A 759 -9.93 3.71 -67.17
C GLY A 759 -10.09 2.18 -67.03
N GLY A 760 -9.00 1.46 -67.34
CA GLY A 760 -8.96 0.00 -67.28
C GLY A 760 -8.75 -0.56 -65.87
N GLY A 761 -9.30 -1.75 -65.60
CA GLY A 761 -9.14 -2.44 -64.30
C GLY A 761 -10.07 -1.96 -63.18
N ILE A 762 -10.93 -0.98 -63.45
CA ILE A 762 -11.96 -0.47 -62.53
C ILE A 762 -13.31 -1.11 -62.88
N SER A 763 -14.11 -1.45 -61.87
CA SER A 763 -15.43 -2.10 -62.03
C SER A 763 -16.41 -1.61 -60.96
N TYR A 764 -17.72 -1.73 -61.20
CA TYR A 764 -18.72 -1.41 -60.19
C TYR A 764 -18.80 -2.47 -59.10
N GLN A 765 -18.76 -2.04 -57.84
CA GLN A 765 -18.92 -2.89 -56.67
C GLN A 765 -19.86 -2.23 -55.64
N THR A 766 -20.60 -3.05 -54.89
CA THR A 766 -21.51 -2.57 -53.84
C THR A 766 -20.73 -2.02 -52.65
N ALA A 767 -20.94 -0.74 -52.31
CA ALA A 767 -20.35 -0.11 -51.15
C ALA A 767 -21.22 -0.28 -49.88
N ASN A 768 -20.63 -0.88 -48.84
CA ASN A 768 -21.26 -1.15 -47.54
C ASN A 768 -21.19 0.03 -46.56
N GLY A 769 -20.47 1.10 -46.91
CA GLY A 769 -20.20 2.24 -46.04
C GLY A 769 -21.43 3.06 -45.60
N VAL A 770 -21.19 4.01 -44.70
CA VAL A 770 -22.16 5.02 -44.27
C VAL A 770 -22.16 6.21 -45.22
N LEU A 771 -23.29 6.91 -45.35
CA LEU A 771 -23.34 8.16 -46.14
C LEU A 771 -22.35 9.19 -45.58
N PHE A 772 -22.47 9.52 -44.30
CA PHE A 772 -21.56 10.41 -43.56
C PHE A 772 -20.91 9.68 -42.38
N SER A 773 -19.59 9.82 -42.21
CA SER A 773 -18.85 9.28 -41.06
C SER A 773 -18.57 10.36 -40.00
N GLY A 774 -19.62 11.08 -39.60
CA GLY A 774 -19.54 12.29 -38.77
C GLY A 774 -19.93 13.54 -39.56
N THR A 775 -19.38 14.69 -39.19
CA THR A 775 -19.57 15.96 -39.92
C THR A 775 -18.73 15.95 -41.20
N PRO A 776 -19.33 16.09 -42.41
CA PRO A 776 -18.55 16.14 -43.65
C PRO A 776 -17.62 17.36 -43.67
N SER A 777 -16.38 17.17 -44.14
CA SER A 777 -15.34 18.21 -44.16
C SER A 777 -14.20 17.82 -45.12
N ARG A 778 -13.18 18.69 -45.30
CA ARG A 778 -12.02 18.44 -46.17
C ARG A 778 -11.22 17.17 -45.90
N VAL A 779 -11.36 16.55 -44.73
CA VAL A 779 -10.67 15.26 -44.44
C VAL A 779 -11.29 14.06 -45.18
N ASP A 780 -12.49 14.24 -45.76
CA ASP A 780 -13.09 13.29 -46.69
C ASP A 780 -12.63 13.52 -48.15
N ALA A 781 -11.90 14.61 -48.44
CA ALA A 781 -11.40 14.92 -49.78
C ALA A 781 -10.27 13.96 -50.18
N LEU A 782 -10.64 12.93 -50.95
CA LEU A 782 -9.75 11.87 -51.43
C LEU A 782 -10.04 11.60 -52.90
N GLN A 783 -9.71 12.57 -53.75
CA GLN A 783 -9.76 12.43 -55.21
C GLN A 783 -8.93 11.22 -55.67
N GLY A 784 -9.49 10.44 -56.59
CA GLY A 784 -8.84 9.26 -57.17
C GLY A 784 -8.28 9.50 -58.57
N TYR A 785 -8.37 8.50 -59.43
CA TYR A 785 -7.83 8.53 -60.80
C TYR A 785 -8.64 9.38 -61.80
N LEU A 786 -9.39 10.38 -61.32
CA LEU A 786 -10.27 11.22 -62.11
C LEU A 786 -9.81 12.68 -62.12
N GLY A 787 -9.91 13.36 -63.26
CA GLY A 787 -9.53 14.77 -63.44
C GLY A 787 -10.50 15.80 -62.84
N ASP A 788 -11.21 15.48 -61.76
CA ASP A 788 -12.36 16.26 -61.25
C ASP A 788 -12.04 17.21 -60.08
N CYS A 789 -10.77 17.54 -59.83
CA CYS A 789 -10.30 18.28 -58.65
C CYS A 789 -11.12 19.52 -58.26
N TYR A 790 -11.61 20.26 -59.26
CA TYR A 790 -12.48 21.42 -59.08
C TYR A 790 -13.80 21.09 -58.35
N PHE A 791 -14.35 19.89 -58.54
CA PHE A 791 -15.56 19.40 -57.89
C PHE A 791 -15.28 19.03 -56.44
N ILE A 792 -14.33 18.13 -56.20
CA ILE A 792 -13.98 17.66 -54.84
C ILE A 792 -13.48 18.82 -53.97
N ALA A 793 -12.61 19.71 -54.47
CA ALA A 793 -12.17 20.88 -53.71
C ALA A 793 -13.33 21.83 -53.36
N SER A 794 -14.28 22.05 -54.29
CA SER A 794 -15.43 22.93 -54.04
C SER A 794 -16.38 22.37 -53.00
N ILE A 795 -16.85 21.14 -53.19
CA ILE A 795 -17.86 20.56 -52.31
C ILE A 795 -17.31 20.31 -50.89
N THR A 796 -16.02 20.03 -50.75
CA THR A 796 -15.38 19.86 -49.43
C THR A 796 -14.97 21.18 -48.77
N SER A 797 -14.62 22.22 -49.54
CA SER A 797 -14.49 23.61 -49.04
C SER A 797 -15.83 24.16 -48.50
N ILE A 798 -16.95 23.81 -49.15
CA ILE A 798 -18.29 24.10 -48.64
C ILE A 798 -18.59 23.27 -47.38
N ALA A 799 -18.22 21.97 -47.37
CA ALA A 799 -18.42 21.12 -46.21
C ALA A 799 -17.73 21.66 -44.95
N ASP A 800 -16.52 22.20 -45.07
CA ASP A 800 -15.80 22.82 -43.95
C ASP A 800 -16.52 24.00 -43.30
N GLN A 801 -17.11 24.88 -44.11
CA GLN A 801 -17.72 26.15 -43.63
C GLN A 801 -19.21 25.99 -43.30
N THR A 802 -19.92 25.11 -44.02
CA THR A 802 -21.34 24.85 -43.79
C THR A 802 -21.66 23.38 -44.09
N PRO A 803 -21.30 22.44 -43.19
CA PRO A 803 -21.53 21.01 -43.37
C PRO A 803 -22.99 20.67 -43.67
N ALA A 804 -23.92 21.43 -43.07
CA ALA A 804 -25.36 21.27 -43.24
C ALA A 804 -25.81 21.48 -44.70
N ALA A 805 -25.12 22.31 -45.50
CA ALA A 805 -25.46 22.51 -46.91
C ALA A 805 -25.18 21.25 -47.75
N VAL A 806 -24.10 20.53 -47.42
CA VAL A 806 -23.76 19.24 -48.03
C VAL A 806 -24.65 18.12 -47.50
N GLN A 807 -24.99 18.12 -46.20
CA GLN A 807 -25.93 17.15 -45.63
C GLN A 807 -27.33 17.30 -46.25
N ASN A 808 -27.85 18.52 -46.37
CA ASN A 808 -29.12 18.85 -47.03
C ASN A 808 -29.06 18.70 -48.57
N MET A 809 -27.93 18.24 -49.13
CA MET A 809 -27.82 17.84 -50.52
C MET A 809 -28.30 16.40 -50.74
N PHE A 810 -28.41 15.58 -49.68
CA PHE A 810 -28.74 14.16 -49.76
C PHE A 810 -30.04 13.80 -49.05
N LEU A 811 -30.76 12.84 -49.64
CA LEU A 811 -31.86 12.09 -49.03
C LEU A 811 -31.50 10.59 -49.11
N ASP A 812 -31.35 9.92 -47.98
CA ASP A 812 -31.28 8.44 -47.94
C ASP A 812 -32.71 7.91 -48.11
N ASN A 813 -32.95 7.13 -49.16
CA ASN A 813 -34.28 6.61 -49.47
C ASN A 813 -34.64 5.33 -48.66
N GLY A 814 -33.72 4.82 -47.83
CA GLY A 814 -33.92 3.64 -46.98
C GLY A 814 -33.87 2.30 -47.72
N ASP A 815 -33.75 2.31 -49.06
CA ASP A 815 -33.71 1.12 -49.93
C ASP A 815 -32.32 0.84 -50.53
N GLY A 816 -31.28 1.52 -50.03
CA GLY A 816 -29.91 1.45 -50.57
C GLY A 816 -29.66 2.42 -51.74
N THR A 817 -30.60 3.32 -52.02
CA THR A 817 -30.42 4.47 -52.92
C THR A 817 -30.43 5.80 -52.16
N PHE A 818 -29.81 6.81 -52.76
CA PHE A 818 -29.73 8.17 -52.24
C PHE A 818 -30.13 9.15 -53.32
N THR A 819 -31.08 10.03 -53.06
CA THR A 819 -31.39 11.14 -53.98
C THR A 819 -30.55 12.36 -53.62
N VAL A 820 -29.83 12.89 -54.60
CA VAL A 820 -28.85 13.97 -54.48
C VAL A 820 -29.37 15.19 -55.22
N ARG A 821 -29.39 16.34 -54.56
CA ARG A 821 -29.93 17.59 -55.08
C ARG A 821 -28.82 18.49 -55.61
N PHE A 822 -28.90 18.90 -56.86
CA PHE A 822 -28.11 20.02 -57.41
C PHE A 822 -29.02 21.24 -57.66
N PHE A 823 -28.43 22.35 -58.09
CA PHE A 823 -29.13 23.52 -58.60
C PHE A 823 -28.74 23.75 -60.05
N GLY A 824 -29.71 23.62 -60.96
CA GLY A 824 -29.58 24.08 -62.33
C GLY A 824 -29.69 25.61 -62.43
N PRO A 825 -29.74 26.19 -63.64
CA PRO A 825 -29.74 27.63 -63.85
C PRO A 825 -30.95 28.40 -63.24
N THR A 826 -32.03 27.70 -62.87
CA THR A 826 -33.30 28.30 -62.44
C THR A 826 -33.92 27.68 -61.18
N SER A 827 -33.52 26.47 -60.79
CA SER A 827 -34.24 25.67 -59.79
C SER A 827 -33.39 24.50 -59.26
N ALA A 828 -33.85 23.88 -58.17
CA ALA A 828 -33.25 22.64 -57.65
C ALA A 828 -33.67 21.44 -58.51
N ASP A 829 -32.70 20.56 -58.77
CA ASP A 829 -32.87 19.34 -59.55
C ASP A 829 -32.31 18.13 -58.78
N TYR A 830 -32.75 16.91 -59.08
CA TYR A 830 -32.59 15.73 -58.22
C TYR A 830 -32.19 14.47 -59.01
N ILE A 831 -31.09 13.83 -58.60
CA ILE A 831 -30.60 12.57 -59.20
C ILE A 831 -30.55 11.48 -58.14
N THR A 832 -31.08 10.29 -58.42
CA THR A 832 -30.93 9.14 -57.51
C THR A 832 -29.74 8.27 -57.90
N VAL A 833 -28.82 8.04 -56.96
CA VAL A 833 -27.71 7.08 -57.07
C VAL A 833 -27.95 5.87 -56.17
N ASN A 834 -27.49 4.69 -56.59
CA ASN A 834 -27.39 3.51 -55.72
C ASN A 834 -25.94 3.24 -55.26
N ARG A 835 -25.79 2.29 -54.32
CA ARG A 835 -24.50 1.88 -53.72
C ARG A 835 -23.46 1.24 -54.65
N GLN A 836 -23.70 1.10 -55.96
CA GLN A 836 -22.65 0.67 -56.90
C GLN A 836 -21.65 1.80 -57.12
N LEU A 837 -20.41 1.66 -56.67
CA LEU A 837 -19.33 2.63 -56.88
C LEU A 837 -18.16 2.02 -57.67
N PRO A 838 -17.41 2.82 -58.47
CA PRO A 838 -16.24 2.34 -59.19
C PRO A 838 -15.09 2.00 -58.23
N ALA A 839 -14.62 0.76 -58.32
CA ALA A 839 -13.57 0.23 -57.48
C ALA A 839 -12.59 -0.65 -58.28
N LEU A 840 -11.34 -0.66 -57.82
CA LEU A 840 -10.31 -1.58 -58.28
C LEU A 840 -10.68 -3.03 -57.92
N SER A 841 -10.08 -4.00 -58.60
CA SER A 841 -10.21 -5.43 -58.28
C SER A 841 -9.84 -5.81 -56.84
N SER A 842 -9.11 -4.95 -56.13
CA SER A 842 -8.78 -5.06 -54.70
C SER A 842 -9.92 -4.64 -53.73
N GLY A 843 -11.07 -4.18 -54.24
CA GLY A 843 -12.18 -3.71 -53.41
C GLY A 843 -11.93 -2.34 -52.78
N VAL A 844 -11.17 -1.48 -53.45
CA VAL A 844 -10.84 -0.10 -53.06
C VAL A 844 -11.44 0.88 -54.08
N LEU A 845 -12.06 1.96 -53.60
CA LEU A 845 -12.63 3.02 -54.46
C LEU A 845 -11.56 3.62 -55.38
N ALA A 846 -11.91 3.81 -56.66
CA ALA A 846 -10.98 4.23 -57.70
C ALA A 846 -11.00 5.75 -58.00
N TYR A 847 -12.10 6.43 -57.71
CA TYR A 847 -12.24 7.89 -57.83
C TYR A 847 -12.34 8.50 -56.44
N ALA A 848 -13.29 9.41 -56.16
CA ALA A 848 -13.52 9.94 -54.82
C ALA A 848 -13.61 8.85 -53.75
N GLY A 849 -12.90 9.07 -52.64
CA GLY A 849 -12.68 8.07 -51.59
C GLY A 849 -11.47 7.16 -51.84
N LEU A 850 -10.50 7.58 -52.64
CA LEU A 850 -9.29 6.80 -52.96
C LEU A 850 -8.65 6.19 -51.69
N GLY A 851 -8.32 4.90 -51.76
CA GLY A 851 -7.74 4.16 -50.64
C GLY A 851 -8.75 3.67 -49.59
N LYS A 852 -10.02 4.06 -49.66
CA LYS A 852 -11.08 3.48 -48.81
C LYS A 852 -11.64 2.20 -49.47
N SER A 853 -11.92 1.17 -48.66
CA SER A 853 -12.54 -0.07 -49.16
C SER A 853 -14.06 0.03 -49.25
N VAL A 854 -14.63 -0.53 -50.34
CA VAL A 854 -16.08 -0.65 -50.53
C VAL A 854 -16.74 -1.60 -49.52
N SER A 855 -15.98 -2.58 -49.02
CA SER A 855 -16.48 -3.61 -48.09
C SER A 855 -16.66 -3.09 -46.65
N SER A 856 -15.96 -2.01 -46.28
CA SER A 856 -15.97 -1.47 -44.92
C SER A 856 -17.25 -0.66 -44.63
N ALA A 857 -17.93 -1.03 -43.55
CA ALA A 857 -19.11 -0.33 -43.05
C ALA A 857 -18.83 1.10 -42.54
N THR A 858 -17.57 1.46 -42.27
CA THR A 858 -17.19 2.80 -41.78
C THR A 858 -16.65 3.74 -42.86
N THR A 859 -16.59 3.30 -44.12
CA THR A 859 -16.19 4.19 -45.23
C THR A 859 -17.25 5.29 -45.41
N PRO A 860 -16.91 6.60 -45.36
CA PRO A 860 -17.83 7.66 -45.76
C PRO A 860 -18.04 7.62 -47.27
N LEU A 861 -19.30 7.63 -47.72
CA LEU A 861 -19.65 7.49 -49.13
C LEU A 861 -20.08 8.82 -49.79
N TRP A 862 -20.34 9.88 -49.03
CA TRP A 862 -20.96 11.11 -49.57
C TRP A 862 -20.18 11.75 -50.73
N VAL A 863 -18.84 11.79 -50.71
CA VAL A 863 -18.06 12.38 -51.82
C VAL A 863 -18.21 11.56 -53.10
N ALA A 864 -18.08 10.22 -53.00
CA ALA A 864 -18.24 9.30 -54.13
C ALA A 864 -19.67 9.23 -54.66
N LEU A 865 -20.67 9.38 -53.79
CA LEU A 865 -22.08 9.47 -54.19
C LEU A 865 -22.41 10.83 -54.81
N ALA A 866 -21.80 11.93 -54.36
CA ALA A 866 -21.91 13.25 -54.99
C ALA A 866 -21.27 13.25 -56.39
N GLU A 867 -20.04 12.73 -56.51
CA GLU A 867 -19.29 12.58 -57.77
C GLU A 867 -20.06 11.73 -58.78
N LYS A 868 -20.55 10.55 -58.36
CA LYS A 868 -21.43 9.69 -59.18
C LYS A 868 -22.72 10.40 -59.59
N ALA A 869 -23.38 11.09 -58.67
CA ALA A 869 -24.62 11.81 -58.97
C ALA A 869 -24.37 12.99 -59.92
N TYR A 870 -23.22 13.65 -59.84
CA TYR A 870 -22.82 14.73 -60.74
C TYR A 870 -22.50 14.19 -62.15
N ALA A 871 -21.87 13.00 -62.26
CA ALA A 871 -21.68 12.29 -63.52
C ALA A 871 -23.01 11.82 -64.17
N GLN A 872 -24.00 11.40 -63.38
CA GLN A 872 -25.35 11.12 -63.89
C GLN A 872 -26.11 12.41 -64.26
N TRP A 873 -26.04 13.44 -63.41
CA TRP A 873 -26.68 14.74 -63.62
C TRP A 873 -26.21 15.41 -64.91
N ASN A 874 -24.96 15.15 -65.29
CA ASN A 874 -24.38 15.63 -66.52
C ASN A 874 -25.20 15.31 -67.77
N GLU A 875 -25.85 14.14 -67.84
CA GLU A 875 -26.65 13.72 -68.99
C GLU A 875 -27.94 14.55 -69.19
N THR A 876 -28.35 15.35 -68.19
CA THR A 876 -29.43 16.35 -68.34
C THR A 876 -29.00 17.59 -69.14
N GLY A 877 -27.68 17.83 -69.24
CA GLY A 877 -27.10 19.07 -69.75
C GLY A 877 -27.04 20.23 -68.75
N LEU A 878 -27.71 20.14 -67.59
CA LEU A 878 -27.80 21.22 -66.58
C LEU A 878 -26.48 21.45 -65.81
N SER A 879 -25.56 20.50 -65.90
CA SER A 879 -24.18 20.56 -65.39
C SER A 879 -23.30 21.61 -66.08
N GLY A 880 -23.58 21.93 -67.35
CA GLY A 880 -22.71 22.74 -68.22
C GLY A 880 -21.41 22.05 -68.66
N ARG A 881 -21.40 20.71 -68.77
CA ARG A 881 -20.26 19.91 -69.30
C ARG A 881 -20.63 19.29 -70.67
N ASP A 882 -20.11 18.10 -71.00
CA ASP A 882 -20.28 17.44 -72.31
C ASP A 882 -21.65 16.79 -72.56
N GLY A 883 -22.50 16.67 -71.53
CA GLY A 883 -23.82 16.05 -71.64
C GLY A 883 -23.83 14.52 -71.57
N THR A 884 -22.79 13.85 -71.05
CA THR A 884 -22.71 12.38 -71.02
C THR A 884 -22.82 11.77 -69.61
N ASN A 885 -23.54 10.64 -69.47
CA ASN A 885 -23.54 9.82 -68.25
C ASN A 885 -22.23 9.01 -68.13
N THR A 886 -21.12 9.71 -67.92
CA THR A 886 -19.77 9.13 -67.84
C THR A 886 -18.94 9.87 -66.79
N TYR A 887 -17.99 9.18 -66.16
CA TYR A 887 -17.02 9.85 -65.28
C TYR A 887 -16.05 10.76 -66.06
N ALA A 888 -15.66 10.37 -67.28
CA ALA A 888 -14.82 11.19 -68.15
C ALA A 888 -15.47 12.56 -68.46
N GLY A 889 -16.78 12.60 -68.66
CA GLY A 889 -17.55 13.82 -68.96
C GLY A 889 -17.55 14.86 -67.83
N ILE A 890 -17.08 14.51 -66.63
CA ILE A 890 -16.91 15.45 -65.51
C ILE A 890 -15.45 15.85 -65.24
N GLU A 891 -14.46 15.39 -66.01
CA GLU A 891 -13.05 15.82 -65.89
C GLU A 891 -12.82 17.28 -66.35
N GLY A 892 -11.96 18.04 -65.65
CA GLY A 892 -11.53 19.40 -66.02
C GLY A 892 -12.64 20.47 -66.02
N GLY A 893 -12.76 21.25 -64.93
CA GLY A 893 -13.87 22.21 -64.74
C GLY A 893 -13.59 23.36 -63.77
N TRP A 894 -14.64 24.15 -63.45
CA TRP A 894 -14.54 25.41 -62.70
C TRP A 894 -15.20 25.32 -61.32
N MET A 895 -14.44 25.63 -60.25
CA MET A 895 -14.94 25.58 -58.87
C MET A 895 -16.20 26.41 -58.62
N SER A 896 -16.28 27.61 -59.21
CA SER A 896 -17.45 28.49 -59.04
C SER A 896 -18.73 28.00 -59.73
N ASN A 897 -18.65 27.04 -60.67
CA ASN A 897 -19.85 26.35 -61.16
C ASN A 897 -20.38 25.43 -60.06
N VAL A 898 -19.53 24.54 -59.54
CA VAL A 898 -19.89 23.56 -58.50
C VAL A 898 -20.39 24.26 -57.24
N ASN A 899 -19.77 25.38 -56.85
CA ASN A 899 -20.24 26.19 -55.73
C ASN A 899 -21.69 26.67 -55.92
N ARG A 900 -22.07 27.16 -57.11
CA ARG A 900 -23.46 27.53 -57.43
C ARG A 900 -24.37 26.29 -57.38
N GLN A 901 -23.94 25.21 -58.02
CA GLN A 901 -24.72 23.98 -58.20
C GLN A 901 -24.97 23.22 -56.89
N VAL A 902 -24.08 23.33 -55.89
CA VAL A 902 -24.29 22.79 -54.55
C VAL A 902 -25.19 23.70 -53.71
N LEU A 903 -24.93 25.01 -53.67
CA LEU A 903 -25.51 25.94 -52.69
C LEU A 903 -26.78 26.70 -53.15
N GLY A 904 -26.99 26.93 -54.44
CA GLY A 904 -28.11 27.75 -54.94
C GLY A 904 -27.87 29.26 -54.86
N TYR A 905 -26.67 29.66 -54.46
CA TYR A 905 -26.23 31.04 -54.27
C TYR A 905 -25.10 31.40 -55.24
N ALA A 906 -24.90 32.70 -55.48
CA ALA A 906 -23.85 33.20 -56.36
C ALA A 906 -22.44 32.91 -55.81
N SER A 907 -21.54 32.44 -56.68
CA SER A 907 -20.11 32.24 -56.38
C SER A 907 -19.26 33.20 -57.22
N SER A 908 -18.41 33.98 -56.54
CA SER A 908 -17.58 35.03 -57.13
C SER A 908 -16.20 34.50 -57.50
N ASN A 909 -15.67 34.90 -58.66
CA ASN A 909 -14.31 34.57 -59.08
C ASN A 909 -13.46 35.84 -59.06
N TYR A 910 -12.26 35.75 -58.50
CA TYR A 910 -11.28 36.84 -58.45
C TYR A 910 -10.01 36.38 -59.15
N ALA A 911 -9.50 37.17 -60.10
CA ALA A 911 -8.19 36.93 -60.68
C ALA A 911 -7.12 37.28 -59.63
N VAL A 912 -6.15 36.38 -59.43
CA VAL A 912 -5.06 36.54 -58.46
C VAL A 912 -4.18 37.76 -58.83
N SER A 913 -4.01 38.00 -60.14
CA SER A 913 -3.24 39.13 -60.69
C SER A 913 -3.82 40.51 -60.36
N THR A 914 -5.13 40.63 -60.14
CA THR A 914 -5.81 41.90 -59.79
C THR A 914 -6.32 41.95 -58.35
N SER A 915 -5.94 40.98 -57.52
CA SER A 915 -6.31 40.85 -56.11
C SER A 915 -5.18 41.27 -55.17
N SER A 916 -5.50 41.43 -53.88
CA SER A 916 -4.52 41.53 -52.80
C SER A 916 -4.58 40.33 -51.83
N ALA A 917 -3.51 40.14 -51.06
CA ALA A 917 -3.49 39.24 -49.91
C ALA A 917 -4.58 39.59 -48.88
N SER A 918 -4.74 40.88 -48.58
CA SER A 918 -5.73 41.38 -47.63
C SER A 918 -7.17 41.05 -48.04
N HIS A 919 -7.47 41.05 -49.35
CA HIS A 919 -8.79 40.61 -49.82
C HIS A 919 -8.97 39.11 -49.57
N LEU A 920 -8.06 38.24 -50.02
CA LEU A 920 -8.16 36.79 -49.80
C LEU A 920 -8.28 36.43 -48.30
N ALA A 921 -7.41 37.03 -47.45
CA ALA A 921 -7.44 36.85 -46.01
C ALA A 921 -8.78 37.30 -45.39
N SER A 922 -9.38 38.40 -45.85
CA SER A 922 -10.68 38.87 -45.36
C SER A 922 -11.83 37.90 -45.69
N GLN A 923 -11.76 37.14 -46.79
CA GLN A 923 -12.78 36.15 -47.13
C GLN A 923 -12.69 34.92 -46.22
N LEU A 924 -11.48 34.47 -45.92
CA LEU A 924 -11.22 33.37 -44.97
C LEU A 924 -11.64 33.74 -43.55
N GLY A 925 -11.23 34.93 -43.08
CA GLY A 925 -11.64 35.46 -41.76
C GLY A 925 -13.14 35.73 -41.65
N GLY A 926 -13.83 35.89 -42.79
CA GLY A 926 -15.29 35.99 -42.88
C GLY A 926 -16.03 34.64 -42.95
N GLY A 927 -15.35 33.51 -42.78
CA GLY A 927 -15.97 32.17 -42.78
C GLY A 927 -16.50 31.71 -44.15
N ARG A 928 -15.94 32.24 -45.26
CA ARG A 928 -16.39 31.90 -46.62
C ARG A 928 -15.68 30.66 -47.15
N ALA A 929 -16.38 29.89 -47.98
CA ALA A 929 -15.77 28.78 -48.71
C ALA A 929 -14.88 29.34 -49.83
N VAL A 930 -13.59 28.97 -49.82
CA VAL A 930 -12.58 29.49 -50.76
C VAL A 930 -11.81 28.34 -51.40
N THR A 931 -11.65 28.42 -52.72
CA THR A 931 -10.85 27.49 -53.54
C THR A 931 -10.00 28.27 -54.54
N ILE A 932 -8.78 27.82 -54.82
CA ILE A 932 -7.82 28.50 -55.72
C ILE A 932 -7.33 27.56 -56.81
N GLY A 933 -7.21 28.08 -58.04
CA GLY A 933 -6.75 27.34 -59.22
C GLY A 933 -5.31 27.69 -59.59
N THR A 934 -4.50 26.67 -59.82
CA THR A 934 -3.11 26.82 -60.26
C THR A 934 -2.98 26.94 -61.77
N LYS A 935 -1.90 27.60 -62.21
CA LYS A 935 -1.45 27.63 -63.62
C LYS A 935 -1.02 26.23 -64.08
N GLY A 936 -0.90 26.01 -65.38
CA GLY A 936 -0.34 24.75 -65.90
C GLY A 936 1.11 24.51 -65.49
N ASN A 937 1.94 25.56 -65.46
CA ASN A 937 3.34 25.50 -65.00
C ASN A 937 3.48 26.18 -63.64
N VAL A 938 3.91 25.44 -62.61
CA VAL A 938 4.01 25.90 -61.22
C VAL A 938 5.22 25.34 -60.46
N SER A 939 5.41 25.85 -59.25
CA SER A 939 6.53 25.62 -58.33
C SER A 939 6.04 25.61 -56.87
N ASN A 940 6.95 25.51 -55.89
CA ASN A 940 6.64 25.50 -54.44
C ASN A 940 5.78 24.30 -53.97
N GLY A 941 5.87 23.15 -54.64
CA GLY A 941 5.10 21.94 -54.28
C GLY A 941 3.63 21.96 -54.71
N LEU A 942 3.24 22.92 -55.53
CA LEU A 942 1.93 22.93 -56.20
C LEU A 942 1.89 21.97 -57.39
N VAL A 943 0.71 21.39 -57.63
CA VAL A 943 0.36 20.66 -58.86
C VAL A 943 -0.19 21.67 -59.87
N GLY A 944 0.15 21.53 -61.15
CA GLY A 944 -0.33 22.39 -62.23
C GLY A 944 -1.75 22.07 -62.68
N SER A 945 -2.49 23.08 -63.18
CA SER A 945 -3.89 22.97 -63.64
C SER A 945 -4.83 22.33 -62.61
N HIS A 946 -4.61 22.61 -61.32
CA HIS A 946 -5.22 21.91 -60.19
C HIS A 946 -5.97 22.86 -59.26
N ALA A 947 -7.01 22.34 -58.60
CA ALA A 947 -7.81 23.09 -57.64
C ALA A 947 -7.38 22.75 -56.21
N TYR A 948 -7.15 23.77 -55.38
CA TYR A 948 -6.85 23.66 -53.95
C TYR A 948 -7.95 24.32 -53.12
N ILE A 949 -8.17 23.81 -51.90
CA ILE A 949 -8.94 24.49 -50.87
C ILE A 949 -8.00 25.48 -50.16
N VAL A 950 -8.41 26.72 -49.92
CA VAL A 950 -7.62 27.64 -49.08
C VAL A 950 -8.13 27.53 -47.65
N THR A 951 -7.31 27.00 -46.73
CA THR A 951 -7.76 26.57 -45.39
C THR A 951 -7.33 27.48 -44.25
N GLY A 952 -6.38 28.39 -44.49
CA GLY A 952 -5.81 29.25 -43.45
C GLY A 952 -5.05 30.45 -43.99
N TYR A 953 -4.84 31.44 -43.12
CA TYR A 953 -3.94 32.57 -43.32
C TYR A 953 -3.29 32.92 -41.99
N ASP A 954 -1.95 32.93 -41.96
CA ASP A 954 -1.16 33.37 -40.82
C ASP A 954 -0.72 34.83 -41.03
N ALA A 955 -1.21 35.71 -40.16
CA ALA A 955 -0.89 37.14 -40.18
C ALA A 955 0.53 37.46 -39.64
N GLY A 956 1.17 36.54 -38.91
CA GLY A 956 2.53 36.69 -38.40
C GLY A 956 3.61 36.42 -39.44
N THR A 957 3.36 35.49 -40.36
CA THR A 957 4.26 35.14 -41.49
C THR A 957 3.81 35.73 -42.82
N GLY A 958 2.53 36.09 -42.97
CA GLY A 958 1.93 36.55 -44.22
C GLY A 958 1.65 35.42 -45.23
N THR A 959 1.54 34.17 -44.79
CA THR A 959 1.34 32.99 -45.64
C THR A 959 -0.08 32.42 -45.58
N PHE A 960 -0.50 31.75 -46.65
CA PHE A 960 -1.76 31.02 -46.76
C PHE A 960 -1.52 29.51 -46.79
N ASP A 961 -2.43 28.76 -46.16
CA ASP A 961 -2.44 27.30 -46.20
C ASP A 961 -3.36 26.79 -47.31
N LEU A 962 -2.83 25.90 -48.16
CA LEU A 962 -3.55 25.30 -49.29
C LEU A 962 -3.65 23.78 -49.10
N TYR A 963 -4.87 23.26 -49.06
CA TYR A 963 -5.15 21.83 -48.92
C TYR A 963 -5.47 21.21 -50.29
N ASN A 964 -4.81 20.09 -50.60
CA ASN A 964 -4.94 19.38 -51.86
C ASN A 964 -6.12 18.38 -51.80
N PRO A 965 -7.10 18.41 -52.73
CA PRO A 965 -8.22 17.46 -52.75
C PRO A 965 -7.83 15.99 -52.96
N TRP A 966 -6.56 15.69 -53.26
CA TRP A 966 -5.98 14.34 -53.19
C TRP A 966 -5.82 13.80 -51.74
N GLY A 967 -6.16 14.60 -50.73
CA GLY A 967 -6.01 14.28 -49.30
C GLY A 967 -4.57 14.09 -48.82
N THR A 968 -3.60 14.34 -49.70
CA THR A 968 -2.16 14.12 -49.57
C THR A 968 -1.39 15.19 -50.33
N THR A 969 -0.05 15.23 -50.23
CA THR A 969 0.81 16.11 -51.04
C THR A 969 0.35 17.57 -51.02
N HIS A 970 0.29 18.15 -49.83
CA HIS A 970 -0.02 19.56 -49.62
C HIS A 970 1.27 20.39 -49.78
N PRO A 971 1.22 21.59 -50.41
CA PRO A 971 2.33 22.53 -50.41
C PRO A 971 2.62 23.04 -48.99
N GLY A 972 3.82 23.58 -48.78
CA GLY A 972 4.09 24.40 -47.60
C GLY A 972 3.32 25.74 -47.65
N PRO A 973 3.20 26.48 -46.53
CA PRO A 973 2.49 27.76 -46.51
C PRO A 973 3.07 28.75 -47.52
N LEU A 974 2.20 29.37 -48.34
CA LEU A 974 2.61 30.21 -49.47
C LEU A 974 2.40 31.69 -49.18
N THR A 975 3.42 32.50 -49.44
CA THR A 975 3.31 33.97 -49.47
C THR A 975 2.44 34.43 -50.65
N TRP A 976 1.90 35.65 -50.56
CA TRP A 976 1.08 36.22 -51.64
C TRP A 976 1.83 36.31 -52.99
N SER A 977 3.14 36.57 -53.00
CA SER A 977 3.93 36.60 -54.24
C SER A 977 4.10 35.21 -54.86
N GLN A 978 4.25 34.16 -54.05
CA GLN A 978 4.23 32.77 -54.53
C GLN A 978 2.84 32.40 -55.10
N ILE A 979 1.75 32.88 -54.47
CA ILE A 979 0.40 32.71 -55.02
C ILE A 979 0.23 33.45 -56.35
N GLN A 980 0.67 34.72 -56.45
CA GLN A 980 0.63 35.47 -57.72
C GLN A 980 1.48 34.84 -58.83
N ALA A 981 2.62 34.25 -58.48
CA ALA A 981 3.46 33.52 -59.43
C ALA A 981 2.76 32.25 -59.96
N ASN A 982 2.08 31.48 -59.11
CA ASN A 982 1.64 30.11 -59.44
C ASN A 982 0.12 29.92 -59.64
N CYS A 983 -0.73 30.87 -59.22
CA CYS A 983 -2.19 30.76 -59.29
C CYS A 983 -2.79 31.83 -60.20
N ASP A 984 -3.91 31.50 -60.86
CA ASP A 984 -4.60 32.40 -61.79
C ASP A 984 -5.85 33.05 -61.19
N PHE A 985 -6.68 32.26 -60.51
CA PHE A 985 -7.95 32.71 -59.96
C PHE A 985 -8.30 31.96 -58.68
N TYR A 986 -9.11 32.59 -57.82
CA TYR A 986 -9.78 31.91 -56.72
C TYR A 986 -11.28 32.19 -56.75
N ALA A 987 -12.06 31.17 -56.38
CA ALA A 987 -13.50 31.26 -56.21
C ALA A 987 -13.82 31.41 -54.71
N VAL A 988 -14.76 32.31 -54.42
CA VAL A 988 -15.25 32.61 -53.06
C VAL A 988 -16.76 32.46 -53.06
N THR A 989 -17.29 31.77 -52.06
CA THR A 989 -18.73 31.59 -51.89
C THR A 989 -19.14 31.83 -50.45
N ASP A 990 -20.18 32.64 -50.27
CA ASP A 990 -20.86 32.81 -49.00
C ASP A 990 -21.77 31.59 -48.77
N SER A 991 -21.29 30.62 -47.98
CA SER A 991 -22.03 29.38 -47.71
C SER A 991 -23.19 29.57 -46.73
N ALA A 992 -23.33 30.74 -46.10
CA ALA A 992 -24.52 31.12 -45.33
C ALA A 992 -25.64 31.69 -46.22
N GLY A 993 -25.33 32.14 -47.44
CA GLY A 993 -26.30 32.46 -48.50
C GLY A 993 -26.91 33.84 -48.42
N THR A 994 -26.24 34.84 -49.01
CA THR A 994 -26.71 36.24 -49.07
C THR A 994 -27.15 36.71 -50.46
N SER A 995 -26.98 35.91 -51.52
CA SER A 995 -27.40 36.27 -52.89
C SER A 995 -27.71 35.03 -53.73
N GLY A 996 -28.95 34.91 -54.20
CA GLY A 996 -29.39 33.80 -55.06
C GLY A 996 -28.67 33.77 -56.42
N ILE A 997 -28.76 32.63 -57.12
CA ILE A 997 -28.32 32.53 -58.51
C ILE A 997 -29.09 33.55 -59.38
N SER A 998 -28.35 34.50 -59.96
CA SER A 998 -28.80 35.27 -61.12
C SER A 998 -28.74 34.41 -62.39
N THR A 999 -29.53 34.74 -63.41
CA THR A 999 -29.64 34.00 -64.70
C THR A 999 -28.40 34.10 -65.61
N LEU A 1000 -27.21 34.19 -65.03
CA LEU A 1000 -25.92 34.21 -65.74
C LEU A 1000 -25.46 32.77 -65.99
N SER A 1001 -25.00 32.51 -67.21
CA SER A 1001 -24.64 31.17 -67.69
C SER A 1001 -23.61 30.47 -66.82
N VAL A 1002 -23.79 29.15 -66.66
CA VAL A 1002 -22.72 28.24 -66.21
C VAL A 1002 -21.52 28.42 -67.13
N ARG A 1003 -20.30 28.52 -66.59
CA ARG A 1003 -19.09 28.63 -67.43
C ARG A 1003 -18.91 27.32 -68.19
N SER A 1004 -19.05 27.35 -69.51
CA SER A 1004 -18.74 26.22 -70.38
C SER A 1004 -17.27 25.80 -70.24
N SER A 1005 -17.01 24.50 -70.37
CA SER A 1005 -15.67 24.01 -70.66
C SER A 1005 -15.22 24.51 -72.03
N VAL A 1006 -14.07 25.18 -72.08
CA VAL A 1006 -13.34 25.35 -73.34
C VAL A 1006 -12.74 23.98 -73.67
N SER A 1007 -13.07 23.43 -74.84
CA SER A 1007 -12.35 22.26 -75.35
C SER A 1007 -10.95 22.71 -75.77
N GLU A 1008 -9.90 22.20 -75.12
CA GLU A 1008 -8.53 22.34 -75.62
C GLU A 1008 -8.32 21.47 -76.87
N THR A 1009 -8.90 21.91 -77.98
CA THR A 1009 -8.55 21.43 -79.32
C THR A 1009 -7.29 22.17 -79.75
N THR A 1010 -6.16 21.47 -79.81
CA THR A 1010 -4.85 22.06 -80.13
C THR A 1010 -4.84 22.71 -81.50
N ILE A 1011 -4.94 24.05 -81.53
CA ILE A 1011 -4.67 24.89 -82.70
C ILE A 1011 -3.60 25.90 -82.30
N GLY A 1012 -2.55 26.02 -83.12
CA GLY A 1012 -1.29 26.63 -82.71
C GLY A 1012 -1.32 28.15 -82.53
N ASN A 1013 -0.62 28.59 -81.48
CA ASN A 1013 -0.02 29.92 -81.28
C ASN A 1013 -0.90 31.18 -81.55
N TRP A 1014 -1.34 31.78 -80.45
CA TRP A 1014 -1.91 33.13 -80.27
C TRP A 1014 -3.38 33.36 -80.70
N THR A 1015 -4.27 33.54 -79.71
CA THR A 1015 -5.33 34.55 -79.81
C THR A 1015 -5.80 35.04 -78.43
N THR A 1016 -6.19 36.32 -78.35
CA THR A 1016 -6.89 36.92 -77.21
C THR A 1016 -8.36 36.45 -77.18
N VAL A 1017 -8.90 36.11 -76.00
CA VAL A 1017 -10.32 35.78 -75.85
C VAL A 1017 -11.15 37.06 -75.67
N VAL A 1018 -12.14 37.27 -76.55
CA VAL A 1018 -13.22 38.24 -76.38
C VAL A 1018 -14.51 37.46 -76.11
N MET A 1019 -15.30 37.90 -75.11
CA MET A 1019 -16.59 37.29 -74.78
C MET A 1019 -17.74 38.01 -75.48
N THR A 1020 -18.63 37.25 -76.13
CA THR A 1020 -19.99 37.68 -76.51
C THR A 1020 -21.01 36.58 -76.17
N PRO A 1021 -22.23 36.91 -75.72
CA PRO A 1021 -23.30 35.94 -75.53
C PRO A 1021 -23.99 35.60 -76.86
N ILE A 1022 -24.65 34.44 -76.90
CA ILE A 1022 -25.57 34.03 -77.98
C ILE A 1022 -26.89 33.62 -77.32
N ASP A 1023 -28.00 34.15 -77.83
CA ASP A 1023 -29.35 33.83 -77.35
C ASP A 1023 -29.85 32.46 -77.84
N PHE A 1024 -30.67 31.80 -77.02
CA PHE A 1024 -31.35 30.57 -77.41
C PHE A 1024 -32.55 30.86 -78.34
N LEU A 1025 -32.63 30.13 -79.46
CA LEU A 1025 -33.86 29.97 -80.23
C LEU A 1025 -34.42 28.56 -80.07
N SER A 1026 -35.76 28.46 -80.13
CA SER A 1026 -36.53 27.23 -79.88
C SER A 1026 -36.36 26.17 -80.98
N PRO A 1027 -36.45 24.86 -80.65
CA PRO A 1027 -36.18 23.77 -81.60
C PRO A 1027 -37.30 23.57 -82.63
N GLY A 1028 -36.92 23.28 -83.88
CA GLY A 1028 -37.87 22.84 -84.91
C GLY A 1028 -37.24 22.44 -86.27
N THR A 1029 -37.69 21.30 -86.79
CA THR A 1029 -37.58 20.85 -88.21
C THR A 1029 -36.28 20.18 -88.71
N VAL A 1030 -36.24 18.85 -88.55
CA VAL A 1030 -35.85 17.80 -89.52
C VAL A 1030 -35.11 18.19 -90.83
N ARG A 1031 -33.92 17.60 -91.09
CA ARG A 1031 -33.63 16.73 -92.27
C ARG A 1031 -32.20 16.14 -92.34
N ASP A 1032 -32.15 14.80 -92.39
CA ASP A 1032 -31.45 13.88 -93.30
C ASP A 1032 -30.11 14.16 -94.04
N GLU A 1033 -29.44 13.01 -94.31
CA GLU A 1033 -28.58 12.64 -95.47
C GLU A 1033 -27.03 12.85 -95.48
N ILE A 1034 -26.33 11.73 -95.82
CA ILE A 1034 -25.16 11.61 -96.76
C ILE A 1034 -23.78 12.19 -96.29
N THR A 1035 -22.62 11.50 -96.34
CA THR A 1035 -22.20 10.13 -96.75
C THR A 1035 -20.83 9.74 -96.13
N ARG A 1036 -20.45 8.45 -96.20
CA ARG A 1036 -19.04 7.99 -96.36
C ARG A 1036 -18.80 7.62 -97.84
N PRO A 1037 -17.57 7.69 -98.39
CA PRO A 1037 -16.60 6.57 -98.28
C PRO A 1037 -15.14 7.04 -98.00
N ASP A 1038 -14.27 6.19 -97.46
CA ASP A 1038 -13.05 5.57 -98.10
C ASP A 1038 -11.83 6.52 -98.26
N ASP A 1039 -10.55 6.09 -98.31
CA ASP A 1039 -9.97 4.75 -98.44
C ASP A 1039 -8.60 4.58 -97.69
N SER A 1040 -8.08 3.33 -97.64
CA SER A 1040 -6.72 2.79 -97.33
C SER A 1040 -5.60 3.69 -96.73
N PHE A 1041 -4.81 3.24 -95.73
CA PHE A 1041 -3.70 2.26 -95.88
C PHE A 1041 -3.19 1.67 -94.53
N GLU A 1042 -2.44 0.56 -94.57
CA GLU A 1042 -1.94 -0.18 -93.38
C GLU A 1042 -0.46 0.03 -92.99
N ASN A 1043 -0.20 -0.05 -91.67
CA ASN A 1043 0.99 -0.60 -90.98
C ASN A 1043 2.42 -0.15 -91.36
N ARG A 1044 3.08 0.57 -90.42
CA ARG A 1044 3.98 -0.11 -89.45
C ARG A 1044 4.28 0.66 -88.15
N GLU A 1045 4.57 -0.15 -87.13
CA GLU A 1045 5.10 0.06 -85.78
C GLU A 1045 5.82 1.38 -85.46
N CYS A 1046 5.43 2.01 -84.34
CA CYS A 1046 6.30 2.18 -83.17
C CYS A 1046 5.44 2.54 -81.94
N ASN A 1047 5.46 1.73 -80.88
CA ASN A 1047 4.62 1.93 -79.70
C ASN A 1047 5.35 1.42 -78.45
N ASP A 1048 5.84 2.33 -77.60
CA ASP A 1048 6.57 1.99 -76.37
C ASP A 1048 6.51 3.16 -75.36
N LEU A 1049 6.89 2.88 -74.10
CA LEU A 1049 6.97 3.82 -72.96
C LEU A 1049 5.65 4.37 -72.39
N PHE A 1050 4.86 3.51 -71.75
CA PHE A 1050 4.34 3.79 -70.39
C PHE A 1050 4.24 2.49 -69.57
N GLY A 1051 5.27 2.22 -68.77
CA GLY A 1051 5.43 0.97 -68.03
C GLY A 1051 4.62 0.90 -66.73
N THR A 1052 3.84 -0.17 -66.58
CA THR A 1052 3.08 -0.50 -65.36
C THR A 1052 3.94 -1.14 -64.28
N PHE A 1053 3.81 -0.72 -63.02
CA PHE A 1053 4.28 -1.49 -61.87
C PHE A 1053 3.18 -2.37 -61.28
N SER A 1054 3.47 -3.65 -61.06
CA SER A 1054 2.60 -4.60 -60.36
C SER A 1054 3.39 -5.29 -59.23
N TRP A 1055 2.71 -5.63 -58.15
CA TRP A 1055 3.29 -6.32 -56.99
C TRP A 1055 3.18 -7.84 -57.14
N VAL A 1056 4.10 -8.57 -56.51
CA VAL A 1056 4.08 -10.05 -56.42
C VAL A 1056 4.30 -10.48 -54.96
N THR A 1057 3.59 -11.51 -54.54
CA THR A 1057 3.59 -12.09 -53.18
C THR A 1057 4.63 -13.21 -53.00
N PRO A 1058 5.02 -13.57 -51.75
CA PRO A 1058 6.21 -14.39 -51.48
C PRO A 1058 5.93 -15.90 -51.34
N ASP A 1059 6.98 -16.73 -51.52
CA ASP A 1059 7.22 -17.92 -50.68
C ASP A 1059 8.72 -18.36 -50.68
N GLN A 1060 9.04 -19.40 -49.88
CA GLN A 1060 10.32 -20.01 -49.44
C GLN A 1060 11.49 -20.08 -50.48
N SER A 1061 12.79 -20.17 -50.12
CA SER A 1061 13.36 -21.07 -49.10
C SER A 1061 14.76 -20.75 -48.52
N VAL A 1062 14.90 -21.02 -47.21
CA VAL A 1062 16.07 -21.58 -46.45
C VAL A 1062 17.49 -21.46 -47.04
N GLU A 1063 18.36 -20.68 -46.39
CA GLU A 1063 19.50 -21.19 -45.57
C GLU A 1063 20.16 -20.05 -44.74
N ASP A 1064 20.75 -20.43 -43.60
CA ASP A 1064 21.46 -19.63 -42.59
C ASP A 1064 22.92 -20.18 -42.51
N PRO A 1065 23.95 -19.52 -41.92
CA PRO A 1065 23.99 -18.22 -41.25
C PRO A 1065 25.29 -17.40 -41.58
N VAL A 1066 25.73 -16.55 -40.63
CA VAL A 1066 27.08 -15.92 -40.44
C VAL A 1066 27.19 -14.40 -40.70
N ASP A 1067 26.89 -13.64 -39.65
CA ASP A 1067 27.62 -12.41 -39.22
C ASP A 1067 28.93 -12.88 -38.50
N PRO A 1068 30.03 -12.09 -38.28
CA PRO A 1068 30.05 -10.63 -38.14
C PRO A 1068 31.33 -9.86 -38.63
N VAL A 1069 31.38 -8.56 -38.28
CA VAL A 1069 32.57 -7.73 -37.94
C VAL A 1069 33.09 -6.67 -38.96
N SER A 1070 33.08 -5.41 -38.49
CA SER A 1070 33.94 -4.23 -38.79
C SER A 1070 34.11 -3.64 -40.22
N ARG A 1071 33.58 -2.41 -40.38
CA ARG A 1071 34.33 -1.13 -40.53
C ARG A 1071 35.89 -1.21 -40.61
N PRO A 1072 36.57 -0.18 -41.18
CA PRO A 1072 36.23 0.70 -42.31
C PRO A 1072 37.48 1.03 -43.20
N ALA A 1073 37.47 2.19 -43.88
CA ALA A 1073 38.61 3.09 -44.16
C ALA A 1073 39.45 2.98 -45.45
N LEU A 1074 39.59 4.15 -46.11
CA LEU A 1074 40.78 4.69 -46.83
C LEU A 1074 41.24 3.98 -48.14
N CYS A 1075 41.92 4.62 -49.10
CA CYS A 1075 42.44 6.01 -49.19
C CYS A 1075 42.57 6.53 -50.66
N ASP A 1076 43.12 7.75 -50.77
CA ASP A 1076 43.94 8.31 -51.88
C ASP A 1076 43.32 8.88 -53.18
N SER A 1077 43.84 9.97 -53.79
CA SER A 1077 44.74 11.07 -53.31
C SER A 1077 45.06 12.15 -54.40
N PHE A 1078 45.55 13.34 -53.99
CA PHE A 1078 46.41 14.33 -54.73
C PHE A 1078 45.82 15.07 -55.98
N GLU A 1079 46.10 16.35 -56.31
CA GLU A 1079 46.79 17.55 -55.73
C GLU A 1079 46.33 18.81 -56.56
N GLU A 1080 46.46 20.12 -56.28
CA GLU A 1080 47.07 21.03 -55.27
C GLU A 1080 45.93 21.86 -54.56
N GLY A 1081 46.02 23.08 -53.98
CA GLY A 1081 47.07 24.09 -53.72
C GLY A 1081 47.04 25.36 -54.63
N PRO A 1082 47.62 26.54 -54.26
CA PRO A 1082 48.11 26.97 -52.94
C PRO A 1082 47.68 28.40 -52.45
N LEU A 1083 47.47 28.52 -51.12
CA LEU A 1083 47.74 29.70 -50.23
C LEU A 1083 46.88 31.00 -50.41
N GLU A 1084 46.72 31.92 -49.42
CA GLU A 1084 47.28 32.03 -48.05
C GLU A 1084 46.33 32.71 -47.00
N ARG A 1085 46.46 32.29 -45.71
CA ARG A 1085 46.30 32.99 -44.38
C ARG A 1085 45.51 34.33 -44.27
N LYS A 1086 44.79 34.62 -43.16
CA LYS A 1086 45.26 34.58 -41.75
C LYS A 1086 44.13 34.73 -40.70
N SER A 1087 44.46 34.39 -39.45
CA SER A 1087 43.67 34.40 -38.19
C SER A 1087 43.18 35.75 -37.64
N PHE A 1088 42.13 35.73 -36.80
CA PHE A 1088 42.10 36.44 -35.50
C PHE A 1088 41.02 35.87 -34.54
N ASP A 1089 41.30 35.86 -33.23
CA ASP A 1089 40.32 35.67 -32.14
C ASP A 1089 39.63 37.00 -31.76
N ILE A 1090 38.57 36.96 -30.93
CA ILE A 1090 38.44 37.83 -29.73
C ILE A 1090 37.23 37.43 -28.85
N GLU A 1091 37.34 37.73 -27.56
CA GLU A 1091 36.43 37.41 -26.46
C GLU A 1091 35.30 38.46 -26.23
N ASN A 1092 34.56 38.26 -25.12
CA ASN A 1092 34.01 39.27 -24.20
C ASN A 1092 32.62 39.92 -24.44
N ASP A 1093 31.65 39.35 -23.71
CA ASP A 1093 31.04 39.90 -22.48
C ASP A 1093 30.07 41.11 -22.45
N LEU A 1094 29.04 40.88 -21.60
CA LEU A 1094 28.34 41.80 -20.67
C LEU A 1094 27.61 43.08 -21.14
N ALA A 1095 26.28 43.04 -20.88
CA ALA A 1095 25.47 44.07 -20.19
C ALA A 1095 25.26 45.46 -20.87
N PHE A 1096 24.11 46.13 -20.75
CA PHE A 1096 23.37 46.39 -19.50
C PHE A 1096 21.85 46.56 -19.70
N THR A 1097 21.12 46.62 -18.57
CA THR A 1097 19.67 46.87 -18.43
C THR A 1097 19.31 48.35 -18.21
N LEU A 1098 18.07 48.76 -18.50
CA LEU A 1098 17.10 49.56 -17.68
C LEU A 1098 15.84 49.81 -18.58
N GLU A 1099 14.57 49.68 -18.14
CA GLU A 1099 13.75 50.53 -17.23
C GLU A 1099 13.46 51.96 -17.75
N HIS A 1100 12.30 52.60 -17.54
CA HIS A 1100 10.92 52.23 -17.11
C HIS A 1100 10.00 53.47 -17.31
N ILE A 1101 8.65 53.31 -17.36
CA ILE A 1101 7.63 54.36 -17.02
C ILE A 1101 7.59 55.57 -18.03
N GLU A 1102 6.54 56.39 -18.26
CA GLU A 1102 5.12 56.64 -17.85
C GLU A 1102 4.36 56.97 -19.18
N ASP A 1103 3.19 56.42 -19.54
CA ASP A 1103 1.79 56.67 -19.11
C ASP A 1103 1.03 57.81 -19.87
N LEU A 1104 -0.32 57.70 -19.88
CA LEU A 1104 -1.39 58.67 -20.23
C LEU A 1104 -1.88 58.94 -21.68
N LEU A 1105 -3.22 58.83 -21.82
CA LEU A 1105 -4.17 59.40 -22.82
C LEU A 1105 -4.17 58.85 -24.28
N GLY A 1106 -5.34 58.68 -24.95
CA GLY A 1106 -6.74 58.73 -24.48
C GLY A 1106 -7.80 58.91 -25.58
N SER A 1107 -8.88 58.12 -25.56
CA SER A 1107 -10.00 58.04 -26.56
C SER A 1107 -9.58 57.58 -27.97
N ILE A 1108 -10.44 56.95 -28.78
CA ILE A 1108 -11.91 56.74 -28.72
C ILE A 1108 -12.25 55.24 -28.58
#